data_AF-A0A6L3APY8-F1
#
_entry.id   AF-A0A6L3APY8-F1
#
_cell.length_a   1.000
_cell.length_b   1.000
_cell.length_c   1.000
_cell.angle_alpha   90.00
_cell.angle_beta   90.00
_cell.angle_gamma   90.00
#
_symmetry.space_group_name_H-M   'P 1'
#
loop_
_entity.id
_entity.type
_entity.pdbx_description
1 polymer ?
#
loop_
_entity_poly.entity_id
_entity_poly.type
_entity_poly.pdbx_seq_one_letter_code
_entity_poly.pdbx_strand_id
1 'polypeptide(L)'
;MTRTTGVSIVYCEDYDKEKVISAIDQIFQHFGGIQSIIKKGTRVLLKPNFIKESTPEECAVTHPIIIEVIAKKILEMETTPIIGDSPAFGSVSKIARRIGLDHFAKEHGIEIIELNMPRRIKTKCGGKSFSLTVSGKALDADAIINLPKLKAHVQLLYTAAVKNMYGCVSGKRKAWRHLQSHDDLSWYTEMLLANYQAVKPTFTIVDAVMAMEKHGPTGGTPRQVSLILGGIDCIAIDRVLAEVLCVSPSQAPLLKAAKLHNIGEQNMTNIEIFGKSLSTVKISDFILPKLVPIGFNTFKVMKSLAKHLWMKGFSKTILFLLTSNFLLPMYAFSEADRLKNFPSQVAHHDIVHIPTGEKVQFSDLARFFDCASVLYVGETHANKAAHQVQLKVLQAYYEKFGSNIAIGMEMFTRPYQPFLDQWIAGEIDEEKFLEDTRWDKEWGYDYSLYKDIFGFAREKKIPIIALNAPKELVKMLHNKGLKNLSEEEKKKLPEIDTTDFFHRIYLKKAIMEHVSSSTDFERYNDIQSLWEEYMAQTIVDYLSSWEGKDKKFLTFVGNGHIVYDFGIPKRVFRRTPLPYYTIYPAEFTEGKPTGNQDLFSTEIPLEPADFVWAIPPVEKEKKMVYLGVQLQKTSDDKLVIQEIGQNSPAEKAGFMVGDSILSIDGRVAKNVMDLVRYLQTKQFGDTCNVEIERGGTKITYSVTLFEIE
;
A
#
# COMPACT_ATOMS: atom_id res chain seq x y z
N MET A 1 -13.18 45.70 -19.92
CA MET A 1 -12.16 44.87 -20.68
C MET A 1 -11.22 44.14 -19.70
N THR A 2 -11.57 42.90 -19.29
CA THR A 2 -10.84 42.11 -18.26
C THR A 2 -9.33 42.15 -18.52
N ARG A 3 -8.69 43.14 -17.84
CA ARG A 3 -7.23 43.38 -17.78
C ARG A 3 -6.47 42.07 -17.49
N THR A 4 -6.57 41.08 -18.41
CA THR A 4 -6.13 39.68 -18.20
C THR A 4 -4.60 39.62 -18.07
N THR A 5 -3.87 40.70 -18.53
CA THR A 5 -2.39 40.58 -18.43
C THR A 5 -1.86 41.60 -17.43
N GLY A 6 -2.76 42.24 -16.64
CA GLY A 6 -2.33 43.21 -15.61
C GLY A 6 -1.73 42.51 -14.38
N VAL A 7 -0.68 43.21 -13.81
CA VAL A 7 -0.08 42.69 -12.56
C VAL A 7 -0.04 43.84 -11.54
N SER A 8 -0.68 43.53 -10.39
CA SER A 8 -0.66 44.53 -9.29
C SER A 8 0.49 44.25 -8.31
N ILE A 9 1.21 45.36 -7.99
CA ILE A 9 2.30 45.26 -6.99
C ILE A 9 1.98 46.22 -5.84
N VAL A 10 1.81 45.64 -4.65
CA VAL A 10 1.45 46.52 -3.51
C VAL A 10 2.40 46.23 -2.34
N TYR A 11 2.72 47.37 -1.60
CA TYR A 11 3.57 47.19 -0.40
C TYR A 11 2.73 46.66 0.77
N CYS A 12 3.34 45.69 1.41
CA CYS A 12 2.82 45.21 2.71
C CYS A 12 3.99 44.83 3.61
N GLU A 13 4.07 45.73 4.58
CA GLU A 13 5.33 45.69 5.38
C GLU A 13 5.39 44.41 6.23
N ASP A 14 4.29 44.01 6.76
CA ASP A 14 4.29 42.80 7.61
C ASP A 14 2.88 42.18 7.61
N TYR A 15 2.76 41.16 8.55
CA TYR A 15 1.50 40.39 8.44
C TYR A 15 0.48 40.91 9.45
N ASP A 16 0.62 42.29 9.76
CA ASP A 16 -0.46 42.91 10.54
C ASP A 16 -1.78 42.85 9.75
N LYS A 17 -2.78 42.42 10.38
CA LYS A 17 -4.06 42.09 9.69
C LYS A 17 -4.60 43.30 8.92
N GLU A 18 -4.59 44.51 9.43
CA GLU A 18 -5.15 45.69 8.74
C GLU A 18 -4.32 46.06 7.50
N LYS A 19 -3.08 45.87 7.67
CA LYS A 19 -2.24 46.20 6.48
C LYS A 19 -2.45 45.18 5.36
N VAL A 20 -2.58 43.89 5.78
CA VAL A 20 -2.80 42.86 4.75
C VAL A 20 -4.16 43.09 4.07
N ILE A 21 -5.18 43.49 4.88
CA ILE A 21 -6.51 43.76 4.29
C ILE A 21 -6.40 44.92 3.29
N SER A 22 -5.72 45.95 3.73
CA SER A 22 -5.58 47.11 2.83
C SER A 22 -4.86 46.72 1.53
N ALA A 23 -3.80 45.94 1.67
CA ALA A 23 -3.04 45.57 0.46
C ALA A 23 -3.89 44.68 -0.46
N ILE A 24 -4.58 43.70 0.07
CA ILE A 24 -5.38 42.78 -0.76
C ILE A 24 -6.54 43.56 -1.40
N ASP A 25 -7.14 44.57 -0.73
CA ASP A 25 -8.20 45.40 -1.33
C ASP A 25 -7.68 46.19 -2.53
N GLN A 26 -6.50 46.74 -2.28
CA GLN A 26 -5.93 47.50 -3.42
C GLN A 26 -5.73 46.59 -4.64
N ILE A 27 -5.23 45.37 -4.38
CA ILE A 27 -4.98 44.47 -5.52
C ILE A 27 -6.30 44.17 -6.25
N PHE A 28 -7.33 43.83 -5.53
CA PHE A 28 -8.61 43.53 -6.20
C PHE A 28 -9.16 44.77 -6.90
N GLN A 29 -9.00 45.95 -6.28
CA GLN A 29 -9.50 47.19 -6.92
C GLN A 29 -8.83 47.44 -8.27
N HIS A 30 -7.56 47.16 -8.39
CA HIS A 30 -6.87 47.35 -9.69
C HIS A 30 -7.51 46.51 -10.78
N PHE A 31 -8.28 45.53 -10.27
CA PHE A 31 -8.89 44.68 -11.32
C PHE A 31 -10.41 44.82 -11.27
N GLY A 32 -10.87 46.03 -10.72
CA GLY A 32 -12.31 46.35 -10.77
C GLY A 32 -13.08 45.79 -9.57
N GLY A 33 -12.26 45.23 -8.55
CA GLY A 33 -12.90 44.68 -7.33
C GLY A 33 -13.00 43.15 -7.42
N ILE A 34 -13.19 42.53 -6.25
CA ILE A 34 -13.22 41.05 -6.20
C ILE A 34 -14.46 40.53 -6.93
N GLN A 35 -15.51 41.35 -7.06
CA GLN A 35 -16.78 40.92 -7.73
C GLN A 35 -16.56 40.77 -9.23
N SER A 36 -15.55 41.50 -9.72
CA SER A 36 -15.29 41.35 -11.16
C SER A 36 -14.51 40.07 -11.47
N ILE A 37 -14.08 39.41 -10.39
CA ILE A 37 -13.21 38.23 -10.59
C ILE A 37 -14.00 36.97 -10.22
N ILE A 38 -14.75 37.08 -9.15
CA ILE A 38 -15.47 35.89 -8.69
C ILE A 38 -16.97 36.17 -8.77
N LYS A 39 -17.67 35.14 -9.26
CA LYS A 39 -19.14 35.33 -9.40
C LYS A 39 -19.85 34.86 -8.12
N LYS A 40 -20.96 35.55 -7.87
CA LYS A 40 -21.77 35.20 -6.69
C LYS A 40 -22.28 33.76 -6.80
N GLY A 41 -22.28 32.97 -5.65
CA GLY A 41 -22.90 31.63 -5.59
C GLY A 41 -21.91 30.54 -6.02
N THR A 42 -20.63 30.94 -6.34
CA THR A 42 -19.71 29.87 -6.81
C THR A 42 -18.93 29.29 -5.62
N ARG A 43 -18.62 28.07 -5.79
CA ARG A 43 -17.68 27.42 -4.85
C ARG A 43 -16.22 27.74 -5.21
N VAL A 44 -15.57 28.45 -4.24
CA VAL A 44 -14.23 28.99 -4.59
C VAL A 44 -13.17 28.22 -3.78
N LEU A 45 -12.28 27.55 -4.56
CA LEU A 45 -11.14 26.91 -3.87
C LEU A 45 -10.00 27.90 -3.62
N LEU A 46 -9.74 28.07 -2.27
CA LEU A 46 -8.47 28.78 -1.93
C LEU A 46 -7.30 27.79 -1.82
N LYS A 47 -6.37 27.99 -2.79
CA LYS A 47 -5.26 27.02 -2.87
C LYS A 47 -3.95 27.65 -2.36
N PRO A 48 -3.73 27.39 -1.03
CA PRO A 48 -2.47 27.91 -0.46
C PRO A 48 -1.26 27.04 -0.84
N ASN A 49 -0.08 27.54 -0.51
CA ASN A 49 1.12 26.70 -0.65
C ASN A 49 1.46 25.96 0.65
N PHE A 50 1.01 24.55 0.74
CA PHE A 50 1.30 23.70 1.92
C PHE A 50 2.30 22.61 1.51
N ILE A 51 3.55 22.79 1.82
CA ILE A 51 4.56 21.80 1.39
C ILE A 51 4.71 20.72 2.46
N LYS A 52 4.92 21.11 3.73
CA LYS A 52 5.09 20.19 4.88
C LYS A 52 4.67 20.93 6.17
N GLU A 53 4.49 20.02 7.17
CA GLU A 53 4.16 20.68 8.47
C GLU A 53 5.24 21.69 8.87
N SER A 54 4.82 23.05 8.88
CA SER A 54 5.80 24.12 9.19
C SER A 54 5.08 25.29 9.87
N THR A 55 5.94 26.08 10.54
CA THR A 55 5.37 27.33 11.09
C THR A 55 5.37 28.43 10.01
N PRO A 56 4.51 29.41 10.08
CA PRO A 56 4.47 30.51 9.10
C PRO A 56 5.81 31.25 9.01
N GLU A 57 6.60 31.28 10.06
CA GLU A 57 7.87 32.07 10.07
C GLU A 57 8.92 31.40 9.18
N GLU A 58 8.68 30.14 8.91
CA GLU A 58 9.68 29.42 8.09
C GLU A 58 9.45 29.69 6.60
N CYS A 59 8.33 30.24 6.27
CA CYS A 59 8.00 30.71 4.91
C CYS A 59 7.89 29.52 3.95
N ALA A 60 7.60 28.30 4.58
CA ALA A 60 7.37 27.11 3.73
C ALA A 60 5.87 26.99 3.39
N VAL A 61 5.01 27.75 4.07
CA VAL A 61 3.56 27.70 3.80
C VAL A 61 3.07 29.14 3.58
N THR A 62 1.95 29.24 2.87
CA THR A 62 1.32 30.57 2.79
C THR A 62 0.85 31.01 4.18
N HIS A 63 1.11 32.31 4.43
CA HIS A 63 0.77 32.79 5.78
C HIS A 63 -0.74 32.77 6.01
N PRO A 64 -1.18 32.25 7.27
CA PRO A 64 -2.61 32.03 7.54
C PRO A 64 -3.42 33.33 7.46
N ILE A 65 -2.77 34.51 7.74
CA ILE A 65 -3.56 35.76 7.77
C ILE A 65 -3.97 36.14 6.33
N ILE A 66 -3.08 35.81 5.36
CA ILE A 66 -3.46 36.11 3.96
C ILE A 66 -4.65 35.23 3.55
N ILE A 67 -4.60 33.96 3.99
CA ILE A 67 -5.69 33.03 3.63
C ILE A 67 -6.99 33.48 4.31
N GLU A 68 -6.86 33.89 5.54
CA GLU A 68 -8.05 34.27 6.31
C GLU A 68 -8.72 35.51 5.72
N VAL A 69 -7.90 36.50 5.34
CA VAL A 69 -8.46 37.77 4.84
C VAL A 69 -9.18 37.51 3.51
N ILE A 70 -8.60 36.71 2.73
CA ILE A 70 -9.23 36.48 1.42
C ILE A 70 -10.48 35.61 1.60
N ALA A 71 -10.37 34.56 2.46
CA ALA A 71 -11.56 33.72 2.73
C ALA A 71 -12.73 34.56 3.25
N LYS A 72 -12.44 35.54 4.13
CA LYS A 72 -13.53 36.38 4.67
C LYS A 72 -14.14 37.24 3.56
N LYS A 73 -13.33 37.72 2.74
CA LYS A 73 -13.90 38.57 1.64
C LYS A 73 -14.77 37.73 0.70
N ILE A 74 -14.30 36.52 0.50
CA ILE A 74 -15.11 35.65 -0.38
C ILE A 74 -16.43 35.31 0.31
N LEU A 75 -16.35 35.08 1.56
CA LEU A 75 -17.59 34.79 2.31
C LEU A 75 -18.56 35.97 2.22
N GLU A 76 -18.09 37.23 2.15
CA GLU A 76 -18.96 38.42 2.13
C GLU A 76 -19.65 38.55 0.77
N MET A 77 -19.17 37.70 -0.19
CA MET A 77 -19.76 37.81 -1.55
C MET A 77 -20.85 36.74 -1.72
N GLU A 78 -21.31 36.12 -0.54
CA GLU A 78 -22.30 35.03 -0.57
C GLU A 78 -21.84 33.87 -1.45
N THR A 79 -20.57 33.57 -1.46
CA THR A 79 -19.95 32.41 -2.12
C THR A 79 -19.52 31.40 -1.06
N THR A 80 -19.09 30.16 -1.57
CA THR A 80 -18.66 29.09 -0.64
C THR A 80 -17.15 28.85 -0.77
N PRO A 81 -16.37 29.43 0.24
CA PRO A 81 -14.91 29.18 0.16
C PRO A 81 -14.55 27.80 0.72
N ILE A 82 -13.63 27.15 -0.02
CA ILE A 82 -12.98 25.92 0.51
C ILE A 82 -11.45 26.09 0.44
N ILE A 83 -10.84 25.54 1.51
CA ILE A 83 -9.37 25.63 1.52
C ILE A 83 -8.80 24.23 1.27
N GLY A 84 -7.87 24.20 0.29
CA GLY A 84 -7.40 22.82 0.02
C GLY A 84 -6.03 22.85 -0.66
N ASP A 85 -5.22 21.82 -0.30
CA ASP A 85 -3.92 21.56 -0.97
C ASP A 85 -3.58 20.07 -0.88
N SER A 86 -2.51 19.67 -1.63
CA SER A 86 -1.95 18.30 -1.54
C SER A 86 -0.45 18.39 -1.20
N PRO A 87 -0.13 18.38 0.11
CA PRO A 87 1.26 18.61 0.51
C PRO A 87 2.17 17.42 0.12
N ALA A 88 3.48 17.84 -0.14
CA ALA A 88 4.49 16.81 -0.46
C ALA A 88 4.74 15.88 0.75
N PHE A 89 4.61 16.45 1.98
CA PHE A 89 4.84 15.66 3.20
C PHE A 89 3.76 16.02 4.23
N GLY A 90 3.07 14.92 4.77
CA GLY A 90 2.09 15.18 5.86
C GLY A 90 0.67 15.38 5.29
N SER A 91 -0.28 15.66 6.19
CA SER A 91 -1.67 15.87 5.73
C SER A 91 -2.07 17.34 5.87
N VAL A 92 -3.00 17.84 5.00
CA VAL A 92 -3.47 19.25 4.98
C VAL A 92 -4.05 19.61 6.36
N SER A 93 -4.68 18.60 6.93
CA SER A 93 -5.30 18.87 8.24
C SER A 93 -4.24 19.16 9.31
N LYS A 94 -3.17 18.44 9.27
CA LYS A 94 -2.11 18.67 10.29
C LYS A 94 -1.43 20.03 10.07
N ILE A 95 -1.20 20.40 8.84
CA ILE A 95 -0.56 21.70 8.56
C ILE A 95 -1.50 22.84 8.99
N ALA A 96 -2.78 22.64 8.65
CA ALA A 96 -3.75 23.69 9.02
C ALA A 96 -3.80 23.85 10.55
N ARG A 97 -3.73 22.78 11.25
CA ARG A 97 -3.72 22.88 12.73
C ARG A 97 -2.46 23.57 13.23
N ARG A 98 -1.40 23.23 12.62
CA ARG A 98 -0.12 23.78 13.10
C ARG A 98 -0.05 25.29 12.89
N ILE A 99 -0.70 25.79 11.85
CA ILE A 99 -0.53 27.25 11.61
C ILE A 99 -1.77 27.98 12.11
N GLY A 100 -2.67 27.17 12.78
CA GLY A 100 -3.81 27.80 13.47
C GLY A 100 -4.96 28.11 12.50
N LEU A 101 -4.94 27.63 11.34
CA LEU A 101 -5.97 27.95 10.34
C LEU A 101 -7.25 27.13 10.61
N ASP A 102 -7.11 26.02 11.35
CA ASP A 102 -8.27 25.14 11.61
C ASP A 102 -9.33 25.84 12.46
N HIS A 103 -8.85 26.72 13.41
CA HIS A 103 -9.84 27.41 14.26
C HIS A 103 -10.65 28.43 13.45
N PHE A 104 -9.93 29.13 12.60
CA PHE A 104 -10.63 30.12 11.75
C PHE A 104 -11.61 29.41 10.81
N ALA A 105 -11.17 28.29 10.19
CA ALA A 105 -12.05 27.58 9.25
C ALA A 105 -13.31 27.06 9.95
N LYS A 106 -13.11 26.56 11.13
CA LYS A 106 -14.27 26.05 11.90
C LYS A 106 -15.23 27.18 12.28
N GLU A 107 -14.67 28.31 12.72
CA GLU A 107 -15.52 29.45 13.16
C GLU A 107 -16.36 29.99 11.99
N HIS A 108 -15.88 29.80 10.83
CA HIS A 108 -16.61 30.46 9.72
C HIS A 108 -17.21 29.41 8.80
N GLY A 109 -17.14 28.07 9.31
CA GLY A 109 -17.78 26.98 8.54
C GLY A 109 -17.10 26.73 7.20
N ILE A 110 -15.79 26.97 7.07
CA ILE A 110 -15.06 26.71 5.81
C ILE A 110 -14.41 25.33 5.87
N GLU A 111 -14.55 24.55 4.81
CA GLU A 111 -13.97 23.19 4.77
C GLU A 111 -12.49 23.25 4.37
N ILE A 112 -11.73 22.39 5.12
CA ILE A 112 -10.33 22.18 4.69
C ILE A 112 -10.21 20.76 4.11
N ILE A 113 -9.79 20.76 2.85
CA ILE A 113 -9.89 19.43 2.21
C ILE A 113 -8.53 19.06 1.61
N GLU A 114 -8.38 17.67 1.52
CA GLU A 114 -7.21 17.18 0.74
C GLU A 114 -7.56 17.11 -0.76
N LEU A 115 -6.60 17.75 -1.49
CA LEU A 115 -6.89 17.63 -2.94
C LEU A 115 -6.54 16.23 -3.44
N ASN A 116 -7.60 15.37 -3.69
CA ASN A 116 -7.45 13.94 -4.04
C ASN A 116 -8.48 13.56 -5.12
N MET A 117 -8.64 12.39 -5.45
CA MET A 117 -9.53 11.88 -6.52
C MET A 117 -9.03 12.31 -7.89
N PRO A 118 -7.81 11.82 -8.12
CA PRO A 118 -7.13 12.31 -9.34
C PRO A 118 -7.91 11.94 -10.61
N ARG A 119 -8.07 13.02 -11.56
CA ARG A 119 -8.61 12.81 -12.91
C ARG A 119 -7.52 13.00 -13.98
N ARG A 120 -7.67 12.09 -14.94
CA ARG A 120 -6.61 12.14 -15.97
C ARG A 120 -6.99 13.14 -17.06
N ILE A 121 -5.91 13.94 -17.37
CA ILE A 121 -6.10 14.95 -18.44
C ILE A 121 -5.03 14.68 -19.52
N LYS A 122 -5.57 14.41 -20.71
CA LYS A 122 -4.59 14.16 -21.80
C LYS A 122 -3.94 15.47 -22.26
N THR A 123 -2.57 15.37 -22.26
CA THR A 123 -1.84 16.57 -22.71
C THR A 123 -0.53 16.13 -23.38
N LYS A 124 0.15 17.15 -23.89
CA LYS A 124 1.46 16.83 -24.53
C LYS A 124 2.60 17.43 -23.71
N CYS A 125 3.56 16.60 -23.40
CA CYS A 125 4.79 17.08 -22.73
C CYS A 125 6.02 16.46 -23.40
N GLY A 126 6.95 17.35 -23.81
CA GLY A 126 8.21 16.84 -24.43
C GLY A 126 7.92 16.26 -25.82
N GLY A 127 6.84 16.77 -26.45
CA GLY A 127 6.57 16.35 -27.84
C GLY A 127 5.84 15.00 -27.90
N LYS A 128 5.40 14.46 -26.75
CA LYS A 128 4.72 13.14 -26.73
C LYS A 128 3.42 13.27 -25.90
N SER A 129 2.45 12.32 -26.30
CA SER A 129 1.20 12.27 -25.52
C SER A 129 1.48 11.88 -24.06
N PHE A 130 0.94 12.68 -23.17
CA PHE A 130 1.19 12.51 -21.73
C PHE A 130 -0.14 12.68 -20.98
N SER A 131 -0.40 11.68 -20.12
CA SER A 131 -1.62 11.80 -19.31
C SER A 131 -1.29 12.43 -17.94
N LEU A 132 -1.75 13.69 -17.78
CA LEU A 132 -1.54 14.43 -16.52
C LEU A 132 -2.69 14.15 -15.54
N THR A 133 -2.27 13.76 -14.30
CA THR A 133 -3.33 13.55 -13.29
C THR A 133 -3.44 14.79 -12.41
N VAL A 134 -4.71 15.23 -12.29
CA VAL A 134 -4.95 16.46 -11.50
C VAL A 134 -6.10 16.16 -10.51
N SER A 135 -6.05 16.81 -9.43
CA SER A 135 -7.08 16.58 -8.40
C SER A 135 -8.49 16.87 -8.95
N GLY A 136 -9.34 15.81 -8.76
CA GLY A 136 -10.75 15.99 -9.18
C GLY A 136 -11.43 17.13 -8.40
N LYS A 137 -11.10 17.21 -7.16
CA LYS A 137 -11.72 18.27 -6.32
C LYS A 137 -11.30 19.67 -6.80
N ALA A 138 -9.99 19.80 -7.24
CA ALA A 138 -9.60 21.10 -7.81
C ALA A 138 -10.35 21.37 -9.12
N LEU A 139 -10.62 20.36 -9.86
CA LEU A 139 -11.30 20.56 -11.16
C LEU A 139 -12.79 20.82 -10.94
N ASP A 140 -13.34 20.43 -9.86
CA ASP A 140 -14.78 20.59 -9.62
C ASP A 140 -15.07 21.99 -9.08
N ALA A 141 -13.98 22.67 -8.66
CA ALA A 141 -14.25 24.02 -8.11
C ALA A 141 -14.67 24.98 -9.24
N ASP A 142 -15.61 25.89 -8.90
CA ASP A 142 -16.07 26.86 -9.91
C ASP A 142 -15.01 27.94 -10.17
N ALA A 143 -14.27 28.23 -9.12
CA ALA A 143 -13.18 29.20 -9.27
C ALA A 143 -12.05 28.85 -8.29
N ILE A 144 -10.81 29.13 -8.81
CA ILE A 144 -9.65 28.85 -7.92
C ILE A 144 -8.88 30.16 -7.72
N ILE A 145 -8.77 30.51 -6.40
CA ILE A 145 -7.80 31.59 -6.07
C ILE A 145 -6.49 30.96 -5.57
N ASN A 146 -5.46 31.06 -6.40
CA ASN A 146 -4.11 30.51 -6.14
C ASN A 146 -3.32 31.42 -5.18
N LEU A 147 -2.77 30.81 -4.10
CA LEU A 147 -2.10 31.67 -3.07
C LEU A 147 -0.68 31.16 -2.82
N PRO A 148 0.17 31.42 -3.77
CA PRO A 148 1.54 30.90 -3.62
C PRO A 148 2.37 31.76 -2.66
N LYS A 149 3.40 31.08 -2.08
CA LYS A 149 4.44 31.80 -1.31
C LYS A 149 5.71 31.93 -2.16
N LEU A 150 6.28 33.23 -2.20
CA LEU A 150 7.53 33.42 -2.95
C LEU A 150 8.71 32.74 -2.24
N LYS A 151 9.37 31.83 -3.09
CA LYS A 151 10.54 31.14 -2.51
C LYS A 151 11.61 30.92 -3.58
N ALA A 152 12.83 31.04 -2.99
CA ALA A 152 13.85 30.45 -3.88
C ALA A 152 13.61 28.95 -4.06
N HIS A 153 14.00 28.48 -5.29
CA HIS A 153 13.80 27.04 -5.57
C HIS A 153 15.04 26.49 -6.30
N VAL A 154 15.54 25.50 -5.80
CA VAL A 154 16.88 25.03 -6.25
C VAL A 154 16.75 24.37 -7.62
N GLN A 155 15.48 24.04 -8.02
CA GLN A 155 15.38 23.38 -9.35
C GLN A 155 14.82 24.35 -10.39
N LEU A 156 14.05 25.35 -9.90
CA LEU A 156 13.39 26.21 -10.91
C LEU A 156 13.79 27.67 -10.69
N LEU A 157 14.81 27.86 -9.75
CA LEU A 157 15.36 29.18 -9.42
C LEU A 157 14.46 29.91 -8.42
N TYR A 158 13.16 29.98 -8.69
CA TYR A 158 12.20 30.47 -7.67
C TYR A 158 10.82 29.92 -7.96
N THR A 159 10.00 29.87 -6.93
CA THR A 159 8.63 29.38 -7.15
C THR A 159 7.64 30.48 -6.77
N ALA A 160 6.48 30.46 -7.56
CA ALA A 160 5.39 31.42 -7.24
C ALA A 160 4.09 30.92 -7.85
N ALA A 161 3.59 31.58 -8.81
CA ALA A 161 2.18 31.42 -9.24
C ALA A 161 2.00 30.10 -9.98
N VAL A 162 2.83 29.78 -10.99
CA VAL A 162 2.59 28.57 -11.81
C VAL A 162 2.97 27.32 -11.01
N LYS A 163 4.04 27.37 -10.33
CA LYS A 163 4.52 26.15 -9.63
C LYS A 163 3.57 25.75 -8.50
N ASN A 164 2.93 26.71 -7.90
CA ASN A 164 2.03 26.37 -6.78
C ASN A 164 0.88 25.48 -7.25
N MET A 165 0.58 25.54 -8.55
CA MET A 165 -0.54 24.72 -9.06
C MET A 165 -0.14 23.24 -9.15
N TYR A 166 1.14 23.05 -9.06
CA TYR A 166 1.56 21.63 -8.97
C TYR A 166 0.96 20.93 -7.76
N GLY A 167 0.58 21.70 -6.74
CA GLY A 167 -0.08 21.18 -5.54
C GLY A 167 -1.46 20.57 -5.84
N CYS A 168 -1.90 20.59 -7.06
CA CYS A 168 -3.18 19.95 -7.44
C CYS A 168 -2.94 18.56 -8.03
N VAL A 169 -1.66 18.26 -8.09
CA VAL A 169 -1.32 16.85 -8.33
C VAL A 169 -1.30 16.09 -7.00
N SER A 170 -2.09 14.93 -6.85
CA SER A 170 -2.40 14.31 -5.54
C SER A 170 -1.27 13.39 -5.09
N GLY A 171 -0.82 13.57 -3.73
CA GLY A 171 -0.08 12.57 -2.94
C GLY A 171 1.31 12.28 -3.53
N LYS A 172 1.68 10.93 -3.58
CA LYS A 172 3.03 10.40 -3.90
C LYS A 172 3.31 10.52 -5.39
N ARG A 173 2.36 11.04 -6.14
CA ARG A 173 2.55 11.18 -7.60
C ARG A 173 3.45 12.39 -7.93
N LYS A 174 3.46 13.42 -7.03
CA LYS A 174 4.34 14.60 -7.24
C LYS A 174 5.83 14.18 -7.24
N ALA A 175 6.11 13.23 -6.25
CA ALA A 175 7.50 12.70 -6.20
C ALA A 175 7.78 11.80 -7.42
N TRP A 176 6.80 11.09 -7.92
CA TRP A 176 6.99 10.23 -9.09
C TRP A 176 7.21 11.07 -10.37
N ARG A 177 6.57 12.30 -10.46
CA ARG A 177 6.73 13.14 -11.67
C ARG A 177 8.13 13.75 -11.72
N HIS A 178 8.62 14.00 -10.53
CA HIS A 178 10.02 14.47 -10.51
C HIS A 178 10.99 13.38 -10.98
N LEU A 179 10.59 12.07 -10.69
CA LEU A 179 11.45 10.93 -11.12
C LEU A 179 11.22 10.63 -12.60
N GLN A 180 10.08 10.80 -13.13
CA GLN A 180 9.74 10.52 -14.54
C GLN A 180 10.36 11.56 -15.47
N SER A 181 10.71 12.80 -14.86
CA SER A 181 11.30 13.86 -15.68
C SER A 181 12.72 13.50 -16.12
N HIS A 182 13.33 12.26 -15.48
CA HIS A 182 14.70 11.84 -15.78
C HIS A 182 15.65 13.04 -15.88
N ASP A 183 15.44 14.09 -14.94
CA ASP A 183 16.25 15.32 -14.88
C ASP A 183 16.14 16.15 -16.16
N ASP A 184 15.15 15.73 -16.88
CA ASP A 184 14.88 16.57 -18.05
C ASP A 184 14.07 17.82 -17.63
N LEU A 185 14.79 18.96 -17.51
CA LEU A 185 14.18 20.22 -17.03
C LEU A 185 13.12 20.72 -18.00
N SER A 186 13.36 20.50 -19.28
CA SER A 186 12.36 20.97 -20.25
C SER A 186 11.05 20.20 -20.14
N TRP A 187 11.17 18.92 -20.12
CA TRP A 187 9.96 18.10 -19.94
C TRP A 187 9.20 18.48 -18.66
N TYR A 188 9.97 18.60 -17.54
CA TYR A 188 9.33 18.88 -16.24
C TYR A 188 8.60 20.24 -16.27
N THR A 189 9.23 21.26 -16.80
CA THR A 189 8.57 22.59 -16.85
C THR A 189 7.37 22.55 -17.79
N GLU A 190 7.42 21.71 -18.88
CA GLU A 190 6.22 21.56 -19.75
C GLU A 190 5.08 20.89 -18.98
N MET A 191 5.44 19.92 -18.19
CA MET A 191 4.41 19.27 -17.35
C MET A 191 3.77 20.26 -16.37
N LEU A 192 4.62 21.08 -15.70
CA LEU A 192 4.05 22.06 -14.76
C LEU A 192 3.12 23.03 -15.50
N LEU A 193 3.56 23.41 -16.73
CA LEU A 193 2.69 24.33 -17.50
C LEU A 193 1.40 23.63 -17.91
N ALA A 194 1.54 22.34 -18.26
CA ALA A 194 0.32 21.58 -18.59
C ALA A 194 -0.62 21.51 -17.38
N ASN A 195 0.00 21.26 -16.22
CA ASN A 195 -0.85 21.23 -15.00
C ASN A 195 -1.53 22.58 -14.77
N TYR A 196 -0.80 23.58 -14.92
CA TYR A 196 -1.36 24.93 -14.74
C TYR A 196 -2.48 25.18 -15.76
N GLN A 197 -2.41 24.79 -16.98
CA GLN A 197 -3.44 25.03 -18.00
C GLN A 197 -4.68 24.17 -17.72
N ALA A 198 -4.36 23.02 -17.11
CA ALA A 198 -5.51 22.15 -16.80
C ALA A 198 -6.32 22.68 -15.62
N VAL A 199 -5.58 23.20 -14.64
CA VAL A 199 -6.28 23.65 -13.41
C VAL A 199 -6.87 25.03 -13.65
N LYS A 200 -6.21 25.95 -14.29
CA LYS A 200 -6.65 27.28 -14.76
C LYS A 200 -7.18 28.13 -13.59
N PRO A 201 -6.19 28.61 -12.75
CA PRO A 201 -6.67 29.46 -11.66
C PRO A 201 -7.30 30.77 -12.18
N THR A 202 -8.33 31.19 -11.41
CA THR A 202 -9.08 32.40 -11.81
C THR A 202 -8.29 33.67 -11.45
N PHE A 203 -7.67 33.62 -10.30
CA PHE A 203 -6.88 34.78 -9.85
C PHE A 203 -5.79 34.31 -8.89
N THR A 204 -4.67 35.06 -8.93
CA THR A 204 -3.51 34.63 -8.11
C THR A 204 -3.03 35.81 -7.26
N ILE A 205 -2.81 35.48 -6.00
CA ILE A 205 -2.16 36.45 -5.09
C ILE A 205 -0.91 35.81 -4.46
N VAL A 206 0.18 36.43 -4.81
CA VAL A 206 1.45 35.87 -4.31
C VAL A 206 1.81 36.52 -2.98
N ASP A 207 2.01 35.66 -2.00
CA ASP A 207 2.51 36.13 -0.70
C ASP A 207 4.05 36.31 -0.73
N ALA A 208 4.44 37.65 -0.81
CA ALA A 208 5.90 37.92 -0.84
C ALA A 208 6.29 38.86 0.30
N VAL A 209 5.25 38.98 1.28
CA VAL A 209 5.62 39.83 2.43
C VAL A 209 6.94 39.33 3.04
N MET A 210 6.88 38.11 3.46
CA MET A 210 8.14 37.40 3.78
C MET A 210 8.37 36.29 2.74
N ALA A 211 9.64 36.23 2.21
CA ALA A 211 9.97 35.16 1.24
C ALA A 211 11.09 34.27 1.76
N MET A 212 11.27 33.21 1.01
CA MET A 212 12.39 32.31 1.36
C MET A 212 13.50 32.45 0.31
N GLU A 213 14.72 32.87 0.79
CA GLU A 213 15.81 33.02 -0.21
C GLU A 213 16.96 32.06 0.10
N LYS A 214 18.00 32.03 -0.68
CA LYS A 214 19.24 31.24 -0.58
C LYS A 214 18.95 29.78 -0.99
N HIS A 215 18.03 29.09 -0.21
CA HIS A 215 17.64 27.70 -0.56
C HIS A 215 16.11 27.59 -0.55
N GLY A 216 15.53 26.56 -1.36
CA GLY A 216 14.08 26.28 -1.35
C GLY A 216 13.77 24.99 -2.11
N PRO A 217 12.64 24.45 -1.97
CA PRO A 217 11.38 25.03 -1.47
C PRO A 217 11.21 24.81 0.03
N THR A 218 12.25 24.13 0.78
CA THR A 218 12.33 24.07 2.25
C THR A 218 13.76 24.37 2.70
N GLY A 219 13.89 24.81 3.98
CA GLY A 219 15.25 24.89 4.57
C GLY A 219 15.97 26.19 4.16
N GLY A 220 15.25 27.13 3.52
CA GLY A 220 15.85 28.43 3.16
C GLY A 220 15.74 29.44 4.31
N THR A 221 16.12 30.80 3.99
CA THR A 221 16.16 31.84 5.04
C THR A 221 15.05 32.88 4.73
N PRO A 222 14.23 33.01 5.76
CA PRO A 222 13.18 34.03 5.56
C PRO A 222 13.79 35.41 5.24
N ARG A 223 13.21 36.02 4.30
CA ARG A 223 13.69 37.34 3.83
C ARG A 223 12.49 38.28 3.64
N GLN A 224 12.66 39.37 4.30
CA GLN A 224 11.58 40.37 4.16
C GLN A 224 11.61 41.02 2.76
N VAL A 225 10.45 40.95 2.10
CA VAL A 225 10.33 41.54 0.74
C VAL A 225 9.30 42.66 0.77
N SER A 226 8.22 42.48 1.56
CA SER A 226 7.20 43.51 1.89
C SER A 226 6.34 43.82 0.66
N LEU A 227 6.11 42.71 -0.06
CA LEU A 227 5.23 42.94 -1.22
C LEU A 227 4.15 41.87 -1.27
N ILE A 228 3.04 42.23 -1.87
CA ILE A 228 2.03 41.27 -2.34
C ILE A 228 1.71 41.59 -3.81
N LEU A 229 1.77 40.53 -4.54
CA LEU A 229 1.43 40.75 -5.96
C LEU A 229 0.15 39.99 -6.31
N GLY A 230 -0.49 40.50 -7.40
CA GLY A 230 -1.76 39.82 -7.76
C GLY A 230 -2.05 39.99 -9.26
N GLY A 231 -2.75 39.04 -9.79
CA GLY A 231 -3.13 39.13 -11.21
C GLY A 231 -3.82 37.84 -11.67
N ILE A 232 -4.23 37.90 -13.01
CA ILE A 232 -5.00 36.74 -13.56
C ILE A 232 -4.03 35.82 -14.32
N ASP A 233 -3.09 36.44 -15.08
CA ASP A 233 -2.14 35.61 -15.85
C ASP A 233 -0.93 35.26 -14.98
N CYS A 234 -0.81 33.93 -14.63
CA CYS A 234 0.26 33.47 -13.70
C CYS A 234 1.64 33.65 -14.33
N ILE A 235 1.70 33.52 -15.68
CA ILE A 235 3.03 33.71 -16.33
C ILE A 235 3.43 35.18 -16.27
N ALA A 236 2.46 36.14 -16.46
CA ALA A 236 2.80 37.57 -16.33
C ALA A 236 3.28 37.91 -14.92
N ILE A 237 2.59 37.25 -13.93
CA ILE A 237 3.01 37.53 -12.53
C ILE A 237 4.43 37.02 -12.31
N ASP A 238 4.71 35.77 -12.75
CA ASP A 238 6.07 35.23 -12.55
C ASP A 238 7.11 36.07 -13.32
N ARG A 239 6.75 36.57 -14.51
CA ARG A 239 7.67 37.43 -15.29
C ARG A 239 7.97 38.73 -14.54
N VAL A 240 6.90 39.37 -13.96
CA VAL A 240 7.11 40.62 -13.19
C VAL A 240 7.96 40.31 -11.94
N LEU A 241 7.70 39.16 -11.33
CA LEU A 241 8.52 38.82 -10.14
C LEU A 241 9.99 38.61 -10.54
N ALA A 242 10.22 38.04 -11.76
CA ALA A 242 11.63 37.92 -12.21
C ALA A 242 12.30 39.30 -12.29
N GLU A 243 11.52 40.30 -12.72
CA GLU A 243 12.09 41.66 -12.76
C GLU A 243 12.34 42.20 -11.35
N VAL A 244 11.39 41.88 -10.47
CA VAL A 244 11.53 42.39 -9.09
C VAL A 244 12.78 41.77 -8.44
N LEU A 245 13.06 40.57 -8.87
CA LEU A 245 14.21 39.89 -8.23
C LEU A 245 15.48 40.10 -9.07
N CYS A 246 15.29 40.92 -10.13
CA CYS A 246 16.42 41.28 -11.02
C CYS A 246 17.03 40.01 -11.62
N VAL A 247 16.14 39.13 -12.08
CA VAL A 247 16.54 37.87 -12.72
C VAL A 247 16.07 37.91 -14.18
N SER A 248 17.10 37.58 -15.03
CA SER A 248 16.69 37.49 -16.44
C SER A 248 15.68 36.35 -16.66
N PRO A 249 14.61 36.62 -17.49
CA PRO A 249 13.59 35.59 -17.70
C PRO A 249 14.20 34.31 -18.31
N SER A 250 15.23 34.36 -19.06
CA SER A 250 15.85 33.16 -19.66
C SER A 250 16.51 32.28 -18.60
N GLN A 251 16.76 32.90 -17.42
CA GLN A 251 17.38 32.09 -16.35
C GLN A 251 16.33 31.31 -15.55
N ALA A 252 15.10 31.72 -15.73
CA ALA A 252 14.02 31.01 -15.01
C ALA A 252 13.40 29.94 -15.94
N PRO A 253 13.60 28.73 -15.60
CA PRO A 253 13.22 27.61 -16.49
C PRO A 253 11.74 27.66 -16.86
N LEU A 254 10.90 27.96 -15.89
CA LEU A 254 9.45 27.98 -16.23
C LEU A 254 9.14 29.09 -17.23
N LEU A 255 9.75 30.27 -17.06
CA LEU A 255 9.49 31.36 -18.04
C LEU A 255 10.09 31.03 -19.40
N LYS A 256 11.20 30.34 -19.35
CA LYS A 256 11.78 29.93 -20.65
C LYS A 256 10.84 28.97 -21.38
N ALA A 257 10.34 28.03 -20.63
CA ALA A 257 9.45 27.05 -21.27
C ALA A 257 8.15 27.73 -21.73
N ALA A 258 7.66 28.56 -20.92
CA ALA A 258 6.42 29.27 -21.31
C ALA A 258 6.62 30.08 -22.59
N LYS A 259 7.78 30.75 -22.71
CA LYS A 259 8.04 31.53 -23.94
C LYS A 259 8.12 30.60 -25.15
N LEU A 260 8.74 29.47 -24.94
CA LEU A 260 8.92 28.53 -26.07
C LEU A 260 7.56 28.01 -26.55
N HIS A 261 6.61 27.91 -25.60
CA HIS A 261 5.34 27.29 -26.01
C HIS A 261 4.25 28.36 -26.13
N ASN A 262 4.68 29.62 -26.06
CA ASN A 262 3.77 30.77 -26.20
C ASN A 262 2.59 30.69 -25.23
N ILE A 263 2.90 30.35 -24.01
CA ILE A 263 1.86 30.31 -22.97
C ILE A 263 1.99 31.54 -22.06
N GLY A 264 0.90 32.31 -21.94
CA GLY A 264 0.84 33.49 -21.06
C GLY A 264 1.65 34.67 -21.63
N GLU A 265 1.61 35.88 -21.07
CA GLU A 265 2.29 37.10 -21.57
C GLU A 265 3.60 37.34 -20.80
N GLN A 266 4.65 37.52 -21.55
CA GLN A 266 5.94 37.77 -20.89
C GLN A 266 6.54 39.10 -21.36
N ASN A 267 5.96 39.54 -22.52
CA ASN A 267 6.45 40.85 -23.00
C ASN A 267 6.02 42.00 -22.06
N MET A 268 7.09 42.68 -21.49
CA MET A 268 6.82 43.69 -20.43
C MET A 268 6.04 44.87 -21.00
N THR A 269 6.14 45.11 -22.29
CA THR A 269 5.39 46.25 -22.86
C THR A 269 3.89 45.95 -22.93
N ASN A 270 3.59 44.63 -22.90
CA ASN A 270 2.16 44.25 -22.96
C ASN A 270 1.59 43.96 -21.57
N ILE A 271 2.54 43.95 -20.59
CA ILE A 271 2.04 43.71 -19.22
C ILE A 271 1.81 45.08 -18.55
N GLU A 272 0.52 45.25 -18.18
CA GLU A 272 0.22 46.51 -17.46
C GLU A 272 0.49 46.36 -15.95
N ILE A 273 1.30 47.27 -15.43
CA ILE A 273 1.68 47.18 -14.00
C ILE A 273 0.83 48.20 -13.23
N PHE A 274 0.16 47.70 -12.15
CA PHE A 274 -0.59 48.59 -11.24
C PHE A 274 0.11 48.70 -9.89
N GLY A 275 -0.15 49.86 -9.23
CA GLY A 275 0.46 50.08 -7.89
C GLY A 275 1.90 50.60 -8.02
N LYS A 276 2.77 49.85 -7.35
CA LYS A 276 4.16 50.36 -7.33
C LYS A 276 4.86 50.04 -8.65
N SER A 277 5.70 51.05 -9.01
CA SER A 277 6.47 50.83 -10.26
C SER A 277 7.62 49.82 -10.04
N LEU A 278 8.05 49.14 -11.12
CA LEU A 278 9.10 48.09 -11.03
C LEU A 278 10.43 48.68 -10.56
N SER A 279 10.67 49.94 -10.95
CA SER A 279 11.97 50.55 -10.57
C SER A 279 12.09 50.75 -9.07
N THR A 280 10.95 50.78 -8.35
CA THR A 280 11.03 51.10 -6.90
C THR A 280 10.99 49.82 -6.07
N VAL A 281 10.75 48.72 -6.73
CA VAL A 281 10.50 47.54 -5.86
C VAL A 281 11.52 46.45 -6.20
N LYS A 282 12.55 46.83 -6.96
CA LYS A 282 13.57 45.82 -7.31
C LYS A 282 14.38 45.43 -6.06
N ILE A 283 14.64 44.17 -6.08
CA ILE A 283 15.44 43.67 -4.95
C ILE A 283 16.70 42.99 -5.51
N SER A 284 17.75 43.75 -5.44
CA SER A 284 18.97 43.25 -6.14
C SER A 284 19.78 42.33 -5.23
N ASP A 285 19.40 42.38 -3.98
CA ASP A 285 20.28 41.57 -3.10
C ASP A 285 19.57 40.29 -2.66
N PHE A 286 18.43 39.94 -3.34
CA PHE A 286 17.80 38.63 -3.04
C PHE A 286 18.73 37.50 -3.48
N ILE A 287 18.94 36.61 -2.58
CA ILE A 287 19.97 35.58 -2.90
C ILE A 287 19.26 34.35 -3.50
N LEU A 288 19.55 34.03 -4.83
CA LEU A 288 18.94 32.87 -5.52
C LEU A 288 19.87 31.66 -5.44
N PRO A 289 19.32 30.56 -5.42
CA PRO A 289 20.17 29.37 -5.27
C PRO A 289 20.83 28.96 -6.59
N LYS A 290 21.78 28.19 -6.43
CA LYS A 290 22.30 27.53 -7.65
C LYS A 290 21.40 26.35 -8.04
N LEU A 291 21.15 26.35 -9.43
CA LEU A 291 20.16 25.33 -9.84
C LEU A 291 20.81 23.93 -9.78
N VAL A 292 19.98 23.13 -9.28
CA VAL A 292 20.42 21.72 -9.19
C VAL A 292 19.51 20.89 -10.10
N PRO A 293 19.94 19.75 -10.54
CA PRO A 293 19.14 18.92 -11.45
C PRO A 293 17.76 18.58 -10.86
N ILE A 294 16.74 18.46 -11.76
CA ILE A 294 15.31 18.27 -11.37
C ILE A 294 15.15 16.95 -10.61
N GLY A 295 15.97 16.08 -11.01
CA GLY A 295 15.95 14.75 -10.34
C GLY A 295 16.47 14.82 -8.90
N PHE A 296 15.71 14.33 -7.95
CA PHE A 296 16.21 14.29 -6.55
C PHE A 296 17.54 13.55 -6.47
N ASN A 297 18.70 14.42 -6.26
CA ASN A 297 19.99 13.75 -5.95
C ASN A 297 19.81 12.66 -4.90
N THR A 298 19.58 11.48 -5.28
CA THR A 298 19.45 10.25 -4.46
C THR A 298 20.31 10.33 -3.20
N PHE A 299 21.38 11.15 -3.22
CA PHE A 299 22.35 11.26 -2.11
C PHE A 299 21.93 12.36 -1.13
N LYS A 300 21.29 13.44 -1.47
CA LYS A 300 20.80 14.56 -0.63
C LYS A 300 19.43 14.23 -0.02
N VAL A 301 18.57 13.41 -0.63
CA VAL A 301 17.32 12.81 -0.11
C VAL A 301 17.65 11.72 0.92
N MET A 302 18.73 10.93 0.71
CA MET A 302 19.29 9.93 1.63
C MET A 302 19.98 10.60 2.83
N LYS A 303 20.61 11.83 2.56
CA LYS A 303 21.28 12.66 3.59
C LYS A 303 20.24 13.39 4.44
N SER A 304 19.13 13.88 3.92
CA SER A 304 18.02 14.55 4.64
C SER A 304 17.16 13.50 5.38
N LEU A 305 17.08 12.28 4.91
CA LEU A 305 16.48 11.09 5.56
C LEU A 305 17.42 10.51 6.63
N ALA A 306 18.69 10.60 6.38
CA ALA A 306 19.75 10.21 7.34
C ALA A 306 19.86 11.27 8.45
N LYS A 307 19.73 12.70 8.11
CA LYS A 307 19.75 13.83 9.06
C LYS A 307 18.46 13.83 9.91
N HIS A 308 17.30 13.42 9.32
CA HIS A 308 16.00 13.22 10.00
C HIS A 308 16.04 11.95 10.87
N LEU A 309 16.86 10.96 10.57
CA LEU A 309 17.09 9.68 11.30
C LEU A 309 18.26 9.83 12.28
N TRP A 310 19.21 10.87 12.00
CA TRP A 310 20.37 11.24 12.86
C TRP A 310 19.90 12.19 13.96
N MET A 311 18.80 13.18 13.87
CA MET A 311 18.27 14.10 14.90
C MET A 311 17.30 13.34 15.82
N LYS A 312 17.02 12.02 15.47
CA LYS A 312 16.27 11.05 16.30
C LYS A 312 17.15 9.86 16.67
N GLY A 313 18.50 10.16 17.06
CA GLY A 313 19.45 9.20 17.68
C GLY A 313 19.41 7.83 17.01
N PHE A 314 19.80 7.71 15.75
CA PHE A 314 19.88 6.32 15.26
C PHE A 314 20.92 6.24 14.14
N SER A 315 22.28 5.77 14.38
CA SER A 315 23.57 5.25 13.89
C SER A 315 23.49 4.83 12.42
N LYS A 316 24.31 5.47 11.47
CA LYS A 316 25.32 5.58 10.40
C LYS A 316 25.22 4.40 9.43
N THR A 317 24.08 3.45 9.28
CA THR A 317 24.02 2.27 8.39
C THR A 317 22.85 2.45 7.40
N ILE A 318 22.12 3.65 7.37
CA ILE A 318 20.94 4.00 6.55
C ILE A 318 21.36 5.03 5.49
N LEU A 319 22.73 5.44 5.54
CA LEU A 319 23.27 6.41 4.58
C LEU A 319 23.94 5.68 3.41
N PHE A 320 23.93 4.20 3.62
CA PHE A 320 24.60 3.41 2.57
C PHE A 320 23.56 2.66 1.74
N LEU A 321 22.07 2.79 2.11
CA LEU A 321 20.95 2.14 1.40
C LEU A 321 20.21 3.18 0.56
N LEU A 322 20.80 4.47 0.51
CA LEU A 322 20.08 5.55 -0.20
C LEU A 322 20.85 5.96 -1.44
N THR A 323 22.11 5.20 -1.72
CA THR A 323 22.89 5.53 -2.94
C THR A 323 22.74 4.39 -3.94
N SER A 324 21.69 3.38 -3.68
CA SER A 324 21.71 2.35 -4.75
C SER A 324 20.32 2.16 -5.33
N ASN A 325 19.33 3.24 -5.25
CA ASN A 325 17.95 3.05 -5.77
C ASN A 325 17.57 4.23 -6.66
N PHE A 326 18.56 4.92 -7.46
CA PHE A 326 18.24 5.92 -8.49
C PHE A 326 18.39 5.29 -9.88
N LEU A 327 17.68 4.15 -10.16
CA LEU A 327 17.53 3.76 -11.57
C LEU A 327 16.31 2.86 -11.72
N LEU A 328 15.06 3.46 -12.04
CA LEU A 328 14.12 3.05 -13.09
C LEU A 328 12.80 2.59 -12.44
N PRO A 329 11.74 3.37 -13.08
CA PRO A 329 10.53 4.14 -13.37
C PRO A 329 9.33 3.24 -13.67
N MET A 330 8.05 3.61 -13.13
CA MET A 330 6.87 3.92 -13.99
C MET A 330 5.89 2.75 -13.97
N TYR A 331 4.58 2.84 -13.35
CA TYR A 331 3.29 2.65 -14.06
C TYR A 331 2.24 2.14 -13.07
N ALA A 332 1.02 3.03 -12.82
CA ALA A 332 -0.15 2.15 -13.07
C ALA A 332 -1.41 3.02 -13.26
N PHE A 333 -2.06 2.98 -14.46
CA PHE A 333 -3.09 2.51 -15.41
C PHE A 333 -4.27 1.86 -14.69
N SER A 334 -5.60 2.39 -14.91
CA SER A 334 -6.99 1.88 -14.92
C SER A 334 -7.19 0.84 -16.03
N GLU A 335 -8.08 -0.10 -15.75
CA GLU A 335 -8.78 -1.39 -15.90
C GLU A 335 -8.63 -1.97 -17.31
N ALA A 336 -8.11 -1.28 -18.47
CA ALA A 336 -7.68 -1.80 -19.79
C ALA A 336 -6.14 -1.79 -19.88
N ASP A 337 -5.51 -1.28 -18.72
CA ASP A 337 -4.03 -1.21 -18.59
C ASP A 337 -3.56 -2.12 -17.45
N ARG A 338 -4.51 -2.63 -16.48
CA ARG A 338 -4.09 -3.39 -15.28
C ARG A 338 -3.72 -4.83 -15.69
N LEU A 339 -4.38 -5.35 -16.85
CA LEU A 339 -3.93 -6.59 -17.52
C LEU A 339 -2.83 -6.29 -18.53
N LYS A 340 -2.62 -4.90 -18.98
CA LYS A 340 -1.60 -4.53 -20.00
C LYS A 340 -0.21 -4.38 -19.37
N ASN A 341 -0.09 -4.20 -17.86
CA ASN A 341 1.24 -4.07 -17.22
C ASN A 341 1.66 -5.40 -16.57
N PHE A 342 0.61 -6.29 -16.43
CA PHE A 342 1.03 -7.66 -16.09
C PHE A 342 1.67 -8.34 -17.31
N PRO A 343 2.88 -8.70 -17.11
CA PRO A 343 3.58 -9.24 -18.27
C PRO A 343 2.72 -10.27 -19.03
N SER A 344 2.68 -9.99 -20.51
CA SER A 344 1.85 -10.83 -21.41
C SER A 344 2.28 -12.30 -21.36
N GLN A 345 3.62 -12.51 -20.86
CA GLN A 345 4.06 -13.92 -20.70
C GLN A 345 4.70 -14.11 -19.31
N VAL A 346 4.06 -14.90 -18.49
CA VAL A 346 4.62 -15.23 -17.17
C VAL A 346 4.83 -16.74 -17.09
N ALA A 347 6.16 -17.06 -16.89
CA ALA A 347 6.47 -18.49 -16.71
C ALA A 347 6.51 -18.87 -15.23
N HIS A 348 6.43 -20.21 -15.10
CA HIS A 348 6.54 -20.66 -13.69
C HIS A 348 7.82 -20.14 -13.03
N HIS A 349 7.66 -19.57 -11.83
CA HIS A 349 8.76 -19.13 -10.95
C HIS A 349 9.10 -17.66 -11.21
N ASP A 350 8.44 -17.15 -12.27
CA ASP A 350 8.59 -15.69 -12.41
C ASP A 350 7.98 -14.95 -11.22
N ILE A 351 8.72 -13.88 -10.86
CA ILE A 351 8.18 -12.98 -9.80
C ILE A 351 7.85 -11.63 -10.44
N VAL A 352 6.59 -11.35 -10.20
CA VAL A 352 6.19 -10.05 -10.78
C VAL A 352 5.92 -9.04 -9.67
N HIS A 353 6.56 -7.89 -9.78
CA HIS A 353 6.22 -6.76 -8.90
C HIS A 353 4.98 -6.02 -9.43
N ILE A 354 3.93 -6.24 -8.64
CA ILE A 354 2.59 -5.88 -9.18
C ILE A 354 2.47 -4.37 -9.36
N PRO A 355 2.99 -3.58 -8.49
CA PRO A 355 2.82 -2.13 -8.71
C PRO A 355 3.49 -1.66 -10.01
N THR A 356 4.65 -2.37 -10.36
CA THR A 356 5.37 -1.90 -11.57
C THR A 356 4.97 -2.76 -12.77
N GLY A 357 4.50 -3.85 -12.56
CA GLY A 357 4.15 -4.77 -13.66
C GLY A 357 5.38 -5.48 -14.24
N GLU A 358 6.57 -5.38 -13.57
CA GLU A 358 7.83 -5.94 -14.14
C GLU A 358 8.15 -7.27 -13.44
N LYS A 359 8.83 -8.10 -14.30
CA LYS A 359 9.38 -9.33 -13.69
C LYS A 359 10.69 -9.00 -12.93
N VAL A 360 10.67 -9.51 -11.76
CA VAL A 360 11.91 -9.23 -10.99
C VAL A 360 12.54 -10.55 -10.56
N GLN A 361 13.82 -10.44 -10.19
CA GLN A 361 14.50 -11.62 -9.63
C GLN A 361 14.24 -11.73 -8.11
N PHE A 362 14.47 -12.95 -7.59
CA PHE A 362 14.25 -13.15 -6.14
C PHE A 362 15.12 -12.19 -5.32
N SER A 363 16.35 -11.95 -5.81
CA SER A 363 17.23 -11.03 -5.04
C SER A 363 16.60 -9.62 -4.94
N ASP A 364 15.90 -9.23 -6.01
CA ASP A 364 15.20 -7.92 -5.93
C ASP A 364 14.06 -7.95 -4.90
N LEU A 365 13.27 -9.05 -4.94
CA LEU A 365 12.23 -9.20 -3.90
C LEU A 365 12.84 -9.19 -2.50
N ALA A 366 13.99 -9.86 -2.31
CA ALA A 366 14.60 -9.99 -0.97
C ALA A 366 15.07 -8.63 -0.45
N ARG A 367 15.29 -7.66 -1.35
CA ARG A 367 15.73 -6.32 -0.89
C ARG A 367 14.62 -5.62 -0.10
N PHE A 368 13.41 -6.20 -0.25
CA PHE A 368 12.30 -5.54 0.47
C PHE A 368 12.15 -6.11 1.89
N PHE A 369 12.88 -7.16 2.13
CA PHE A 369 12.78 -7.76 3.49
C PHE A 369 13.16 -6.74 4.57
N ASP A 370 14.11 -5.70 4.29
CA ASP A 370 14.60 -4.75 5.32
C ASP A 370 13.56 -3.68 5.61
N CYS A 371 12.74 -3.58 4.63
CA CYS A 371 11.81 -2.45 4.75
C CYS A 371 10.52 -2.87 5.45
N ALA A 372 10.49 -4.25 5.63
CA ALA A 372 9.17 -4.70 6.17
C ALA A 372 9.36 -5.16 7.63
N SER A 373 8.39 -4.59 8.42
CA SER A 373 8.34 -5.17 9.79
C SER A 373 7.59 -6.50 9.79
N VAL A 374 6.66 -6.59 8.90
CA VAL A 374 5.93 -7.86 8.73
C VAL A 374 5.88 -8.20 7.22
N LEU A 375 6.32 -9.43 6.96
CA LEU A 375 6.22 -9.90 5.56
C LEU A 375 5.18 -11.03 5.48
N TYR A 376 4.17 -10.83 4.54
CA TYR A 376 3.12 -11.86 4.39
C TYR A 376 3.39 -12.69 3.14
N VAL A 377 3.44 -13.96 3.39
CA VAL A 377 3.65 -14.86 2.25
C VAL A 377 2.45 -15.82 2.18
N GLY A 378 1.67 -15.68 1.06
CA GLY A 378 0.46 -16.51 0.92
C GLY A 378 0.80 -17.92 0.45
N GLU A 379 -0.35 -18.75 0.37
CA GLU A 379 -0.16 -20.12 -0.15
C GLU A 379 -1.52 -20.68 -0.60
N THR A 380 -1.37 -21.53 -1.54
CA THR A 380 -2.47 -22.51 -1.74
C THR A 380 -2.17 -23.82 -1.01
N HIS A 381 -3.15 -24.26 -0.18
CA HIS A 381 -2.84 -25.25 0.88
C HIS A 381 -2.29 -26.54 0.29
N ALA A 382 -2.70 -26.92 -0.84
CA ALA A 382 -2.34 -28.28 -1.35
C ALA A 382 -1.22 -28.17 -2.39
N ASN A 383 -0.76 -26.98 -2.56
CA ASN A 383 0.23 -26.84 -3.66
C ASN A 383 1.66 -26.82 -3.11
N LYS A 384 2.40 -27.82 -3.52
CA LYS A 384 3.79 -27.95 -3.01
C LYS A 384 4.65 -26.77 -3.47
N ALA A 385 4.45 -26.30 -4.69
CA ALA A 385 5.25 -25.17 -5.19
C ALA A 385 5.02 -23.91 -4.35
N ALA A 386 3.79 -23.71 -3.86
CA ALA A 386 3.54 -22.53 -3.00
C ALA A 386 4.34 -22.62 -1.70
N HIS A 387 4.43 -23.86 -1.15
CA HIS A 387 5.19 -24.02 0.11
C HIS A 387 6.70 -23.92 -0.13
N GLN A 388 7.12 -24.24 -1.33
CA GLN A 388 8.56 -24.04 -1.65
C GLN A 388 8.89 -22.55 -1.70
N VAL A 389 7.92 -21.77 -2.17
CA VAL A 389 8.15 -20.32 -2.11
C VAL A 389 8.30 -19.86 -0.65
N GLN A 390 7.40 -20.34 0.23
CA GLN A 390 7.53 -19.95 1.66
C GLN A 390 8.90 -20.36 2.22
N LEU A 391 9.30 -21.58 1.92
CA LEU A 391 10.60 -22.05 2.45
C LEU A 391 11.75 -21.20 1.90
N LYS A 392 11.67 -20.91 0.59
CA LYS A 392 12.75 -20.10 0.00
C LYS A 392 12.79 -18.70 0.65
N VAL A 393 11.69 -18.10 0.86
CA VAL A 393 11.66 -16.76 1.50
C VAL A 393 12.15 -16.87 2.95
N LEU A 394 11.72 -17.92 3.66
CA LEU A 394 12.16 -18.10 5.05
C LEU A 394 13.69 -18.25 5.12
N GLN A 395 14.22 -19.04 4.24
CA GLN A 395 15.69 -19.24 4.28
C GLN A 395 16.42 -17.93 3.98
N ALA A 396 15.91 -17.23 2.99
CA ALA A 396 16.56 -15.94 2.67
C ALA A 396 16.36 -14.93 3.80
N TYR A 397 15.17 -14.97 4.36
CA TYR A 397 14.90 -14.05 5.50
C TYR A 397 15.84 -14.35 6.68
N TYR A 398 16.06 -15.64 6.98
CA TYR A 398 17.02 -16.02 8.06
C TYR A 398 18.45 -15.64 7.68
N GLU A 399 18.79 -15.94 6.47
CA GLU A 399 20.17 -15.57 6.07
C GLU A 399 20.43 -14.09 6.31
N LYS A 400 19.40 -13.39 6.19
CA LYS A 400 19.60 -11.93 6.31
C LYS A 400 19.50 -11.48 7.77
N PHE A 401 18.57 -11.99 8.50
CA PHE A 401 18.35 -11.39 9.83
C PHE A 401 18.76 -12.38 10.93
N GLY A 402 19.28 -13.51 10.54
CA GLY A 402 19.67 -14.51 11.56
C GLY A 402 18.49 -14.92 12.46
N SER A 403 18.80 -15.06 13.73
CA SER A 403 17.77 -15.60 14.68
C SER A 403 16.82 -14.50 15.13
N ASN A 404 17.00 -13.31 14.51
CA ASN A 404 16.13 -12.20 14.94
C ASN A 404 14.82 -12.23 14.14
N ILE A 405 14.30 -13.38 13.87
CA ILE A 405 13.02 -13.44 13.13
C ILE A 405 12.09 -14.41 13.85
N ALA A 406 10.77 -14.25 13.54
CA ALA A 406 9.74 -15.24 13.93
C ALA A 406 8.77 -15.45 12.76
N ILE A 407 8.22 -16.76 12.81
CA ILE A 407 7.24 -16.99 11.72
C ILE A 407 5.88 -17.28 12.36
N GLY A 408 4.88 -16.63 11.79
CA GLY A 408 3.48 -16.92 12.17
C GLY A 408 2.80 -17.80 11.12
N MET A 409 1.99 -18.77 11.69
CA MET A 409 1.39 -19.66 10.67
C MET A 409 -0.11 -19.86 10.97
N GLU A 410 -0.88 -19.74 9.86
CA GLU A 410 -2.35 -19.88 9.93
C GLU A 410 -2.73 -21.30 10.33
N MET A 411 -1.96 -22.34 10.13
CA MET A 411 -2.30 -23.77 10.27
C MET A 411 -2.43 -24.17 11.73
N PHE A 412 -1.90 -23.22 12.61
CA PHE A 412 -1.95 -23.61 14.03
C PHE A 412 -2.88 -22.66 14.79
N THR A 413 -3.63 -23.25 15.70
CA THR A 413 -4.47 -22.39 16.56
C THR A 413 -3.75 -22.11 17.89
N ARG A 414 -4.15 -21.09 18.55
CA ARG A 414 -3.38 -20.50 19.66
C ARG A 414 -3.18 -21.50 20.81
N PRO A 415 -4.11 -22.41 21.09
CA PRO A 415 -3.93 -23.32 22.24
C PRO A 415 -2.77 -24.31 22.01
N TYR A 416 -2.33 -24.37 20.80
CA TYR A 416 -1.27 -25.39 20.58
C TYR A 416 0.11 -24.75 20.56
N GLN A 417 0.30 -23.51 20.97
CA GLN A 417 1.60 -22.81 20.91
C GLN A 417 2.65 -23.53 21.78
N PRO A 418 2.28 -24.12 22.95
CA PRO A 418 3.32 -24.77 23.76
C PRO A 418 3.98 -25.94 23.00
N PHE A 419 3.25 -26.61 22.20
CA PHE A 419 3.83 -27.76 21.49
C PHE A 419 4.72 -27.29 20.32
N LEU A 420 4.38 -26.11 19.77
CA LEU A 420 5.31 -25.54 18.76
C LEU A 420 6.63 -25.14 19.40
N ASP A 421 6.54 -24.61 20.59
CA ASP A 421 7.77 -24.21 21.30
C ASP A 421 8.63 -25.43 21.65
N GLN A 422 7.95 -26.55 22.07
CA GLN A 422 8.70 -27.77 22.40
C GLN A 422 9.37 -28.36 21.14
N TRP A 423 8.60 -28.28 20.06
CA TRP A 423 9.19 -28.80 18.79
C TRP A 423 10.44 -28.02 18.42
N ILE A 424 10.35 -26.64 18.49
CA ILE A 424 11.50 -25.81 18.08
C ILE A 424 12.68 -26.04 19.04
N ALA A 425 12.36 -26.44 20.31
CA ALA A 425 13.42 -26.66 21.32
C ALA A 425 14.02 -28.06 21.17
N GLY A 426 13.45 -28.85 20.31
CA GLY A 426 13.99 -30.22 20.08
C GLY A 426 13.57 -31.19 21.19
N GLU A 427 12.52 -30.84 21.93
CA GLU A 427 12.10 -31.67 23.09
C GLU A 427 11.16 -32.79 22.63
N ILE A 428 10.49 -32.56 21.52
CA ILE A 428 9.61 -33.65 21.06
C ILE A 428 10.00 -33.99 19.62
N ASP A 429 9.77 -35.35 19.24
CA ASP A 429 10.10 -35.76 17.86
C ASP A 429 8.89 -35.55 16.93
N GLU A 430 9.10 -35.78 15.69
CA GLU A 430 8.12 -35.44 14.63
C GLU A 430 6.77 -36.13 14.90
N GLU A 431 6.83 -37.38 15.23
CA GLU A 431 5.56 -38.11 15.48
C GLU A 431 4.76 -37.46 16.62
N LYS A 432 5.44 -37.20 17.71
CA LYS A 432 4.75 -36.55 18.85
C LYS A 432 4.28 -35.13 18.48
N PHE A 433 5.06 -34.40 17.71
CA PHE A 433 4.65 -33.03 17.29
C PHE A 433 3.34 -33.07 16.52
N LEU A 434 3.20 -34.05 15.61
CA LEU A 434 1.96 -34.11 14.81
C LEU A 434 0.79 -34.56 15.68
N GLU A 435 1.05 -35.44 16.56
CA GLU A 435 -0.03 -35.88 17.47
C GLU A 435 -0.49 -34.74 18.39
N ASP A 436 0.49 -33.98 18.95
CA ASP A 436 0.13 -33.00 19.99
C ASP A 436 -0.52 -31.76 19.35
N THR A 437 -0.18 -31.59 18.06
CA THR A 437 -0.82 -30.43 17.42
C THR A 437 -2.10 -30.88 16.69
N ARG A 438 -2.32 -32.15 16.80
CA ARG A 438 -3.49 -32.71 16.10
C ARG A 438 -3.53 -32.24 14.64
N TRP A 439 -2.43 -32.32 13.96
CA TRP A 439 -2.23 -31.76 12.61
C TRP A 439 -3.32 -32.29 11.66
N ASP A 440 -3.62 -33.59 11.77
CA ASP A 440 -4.57 -34.15 10.77
C ASP A 440 -5.99 -33.65 11.04
N LYS A 441 -6.25 -33.45 12.28
CA LYS A 441 -7.64 -33.03 12.60
C LYS A 441 -7.78 -31.51 12.51
N GLU A 442 -6.69 -30.80 12.83
CA GLU A 442 -6.81 -29.32 12.88
C GLU A 442 -6.58 -28.73 11.48
N TRP A 443 -5.59 -29.19 10.81
CA TRP A 443 -5.29 -28.56 9.50
C TRP A 443 -5.76 -29.49 8.39
N GLY A 444 -5.30 -30.81 8.39
CA GLY A 444 -6.00 -31.79 7.52
C GLY A 444 -5.30 -31.89 6.17
N TYR A 445 -4.13 -31.11 5.97
CA TYR A 445 -3.37 -31.27 4.71
C TYR A 445 -2.13 -32.14 4.94
N ASP A 446 -1.66 -32.65 3.79
CA ASP A 446 -0.47 -33.52 3.85
C ASP A 446 0.72 -32.81 4.53
N TYR A 447 1.22 -33.44 5.65
CA TYR A 447 2.31 -32.82 6.47
C TYR A 447 3.57 -32.68 5.63
N SER A 448 3.75 -33.56 4.68
CA SER A 448 4.99 -33.52 3.88
C SER A 448 5.11 -32.19 3.12
N LEU A 449 4.06 -31.49 2.94
CA LEU A 449 4.14 -30.19 2.22
C LEU A 449 4.81 -29.13 3.08
N TYR A 450 4.76 -29.33 4.43
CA TYR A 450 5.25 -28.28 5.35
C TYR A 450 6.52 -28.74 6.06
N LYS A 451 6.83 -29.98 5.87
CA LYS A 451 7.90 -30.63 6.65
C LYS A 451 9.20 -29.84 6.55
N ASP A 452 9.47 -29.35 5.34
CA ASP A 452 10.78 -28.65 5.19
C ASP A 452 10.75 -27.30 5.91
N ILE A 453 9.66 -26.66 5.92
CA ILE A 453 9.59 -25.37 6.66
C ILE A 453 9.75 -25.62 8.16
N PHE A 454 9.06 -26.68 8.66
CA PHE A 454 9.18 -26.96 10.11
C PHE A 454 10.60 -27.42 10.45
N GLY A 455 11.10 -28.22 9.59
CA GLY A 455 12.47 -28.70 9.84
C GLY A 455 13.48 -27.54 9.89
N PHE A 456 13.33 -26.69 8.92
CA PHE A 456 14.26 -25.55 8.90
C PHE A 456 14.09 -24.67 10.14
N ALA A 457 12.85 -24.36 10.51
CA ALA A 457 12.62 -23.54 11.71
C ALA A 457 13.20 -24.21 12.96
N ARG A 458 13.09 -25.50 13.00
CA ARG A 458 13.65 -26.21 14.18
C ARG A 458 15.18 -26.15 14.17
N GLU A 459 15.71 -26.47 13.04
CA GLU A 459 17.18 -26.49 12.95
C GLU A 459 17.78 -25.13 13.32
N LYS A 460 17.10 -24.02 12.93
CA LYS A 460 17.70 -22.68 13.17
C LYS A 460 17.09 -22.03 14.40
N LYS A 461 16.24 -22.84 15.06
CA LYS A 461 15.60 -22.39 16.31
C LYS A 461 14.79 -21.11 16.09
N ILE A 462 14.06 -21.06 14.98
CA ILE A 462 13.19 -19.92 14.68
C ILE A 462 11.81 -20.18 15.31
N PRO A 463 11.35 -19.21 16.12
CA PRO A 463 10.04 -19.41 16.75
C PRO A 463 8.90 -19.44 15.72
N ILE A 464 7.98 -20.44 16.03
CA ILE A 464 6.75 -20.50 15.21
C ILE A 464 5.57 -20.07 16.09
N ILE A 465 4.85 -19.03 15.53
CA ILE A 465 3.74 -18.48 16.35
C ILE A 465 2.42 -18.95 15.72
N ALA A 466 1.54 -19.63 16.61
CA ALA A 466 0.21 -20.06 16.14
C ALA A 466 -0.73 -18.87 15.96
N LEU A 467 -1.27 -18.72 14.73
CA LEU A 467 -1.94 -17.43 14.47
C LEU A 467 -3.45 -17.60 14.56
N ASN A 468 -3.97 -18.78 14.32
CA ASN A 468 -5.41 -18.90 14.05
C ASN A 468 -6.21 -19.06 15.35
N ALA A 469 -7.54 -18.76 15.18
CA ALA A 469 -8.45 -18.80 16.34
C ALA A 469 -8.77 -20.25 16.75
N PRO A 470 -9.03 -20.43 18.05
CA PRO A 470 -9.42 -21.77 18.53
C PRO A 470 -10.76 -22.21 17.91
N LYS A 471 -10.95 -23.52 17.71
CA LYS A 471 -12.14 -24.06 17.00
C LYS A 471 -13.42 -23.81 17.81
N GLU A 472 -13.17 -23.73 19.09
CA GLU A 472 -14.36 -23.49 19.93
C GLU A 472 -14.98 -22.11 19.65
N LEU A 473 -14.10 -21.13 19.40
CA LEU A 473 -14.63 -19.78 19.09
C LEU A 473 -15.28 -19.76 17.70
N VAL A 474 -14.68 -20.49 16.85
CA VAL A 474 -15.25 -20.52 15.48
C VAL A 474 -16.63 -21.22 15.52
N LYS A 475 -16.72 -22.34 16.26
CA LYS A 475 -18.00 -23.05 16.38
C LYS A 475 -19.07 -22.16 17.04
N MET A 476 -18.58 -21.46 18.03
CA MET A 476 -19.53 -20.56 18.70
C MET A 476 -20.09 -19.52 17.72
N LEU A 477 -19.23 -18.94 16.95
CA LEU A 477 -19.70 -17.92 16.01
C LEU A 477 -20.52 -18.56 14.88
N HIS A 478 -20.11 -19.71 14.48
CA HIS A 478 -20.88 -20.40 13.42
C HIS A 478 -22.31 -20.69 13.90
N ASN A 479 -22.57 -21.05 15.14
CA ASN A 479 -23.90 -21.46 15.64
C ASN A 479 -24.75 -20.24 15.99
N LYS A 480 -24.13 -19.21 16.51
CA LYS A 480 -24.99 -18.14 17.10
C LYS A 480 -24.97 -16.90 16.20
N GLY A 481 -23.83 -16.70 15.44
CA GLY A 481 -23.69 -15.42 14.68
C GLY A 481 -23.14 -14.34 15.59
N LEU A 482 -22.50 -13.35 14.98
CA LEU A 482 -21.81 -12.30 15.76
C LEU A 482 -22.83 -11.41 16.48
N LYS A 483 -24.00 -11.20 15.92
CA LYS A 483 -24.99 -10.24 16.49
C LYS A 483 -25.70 -10.86 17.69
N ASN A 484 -25.62 -12.16 17.75
CA ASN A 484 -26.44 -12.80 18.81
C ASN A 484 -25.56 -13.28 19.96
N LEU A 485 -24.34 -12.84 19.98
CA LEU A 485 -23.46 -13.28 21.08
C LEU A 485 -23.72 -12.44 22.32
N SER A 486 -23.72 -13.04 23.53
CA SER A 486 -23.81 -12.29 24.80
C SER A 486 -22.57 -11.41 25.04
N GLU A 487 -22.63 -10.44 25.94
CA GLU A 487 -21.48 -9.54 26.22
C GLU A 487 -20.28 -10.33 26.75
N GLU A 488 -20.58 -11.43 27.53
CA GLU A 488 -19.47 -12.26 28.05
C GLU A 488 -18.79 -13.04 26.92
N GLU A 489 -19.54 -13.46 26.00
CA GLU A 489 -18.96 -14.22 24.86
C GLU A 489 -18.19 -13.26 23.93
N LYS A 490 -18.63 -12.05 23.76
CA LYS A 490 -17.92 -11.08 22.89
C LYS A 490 -16.55 -10.72 23.47
N LYS A 491 -16.43 -10.81 24.80
CA LYS A 491 -15.14 -10.46 25.42
C LYS A 491 -14.06 -11.49 25.09
N LYS A 492 -14.62 -12.70 24.66
CA LYS A 492 -13.62 -13.74 24.33
C LYS A 492 -13.07 -13.55 22.91
N LEU A 493 -13.69 -12.62 22.10
CA LEU A 493 -13.27 -12.43 20.70
C LEU A 493 -12.51 -11.11 20.55
N PRO A 494 -11.64 -11.06 19.62
CA PRO A 494 -11.05 -9.74 19.31
C PRO A 494 -12.09 -8.81 18.65
N GLU A 495 -11.62 -7.53 18.66
CA GLU A 495 -12.48 -6.63 17.88
C GLU A 495 -12.59 -7.09 16.41
N ILE A 496 -13.99 -7.32 16.03
CA ILE A 496 -14.18 -7.90 14.68
C ILE A 496 -14.85 -6.84 13.80
N ASP A 497 -14.18 -6.55 12.69
CA ASP A 497 -14.76 -5.64 11.69
C ASP A 497 -15.24 -6.45 10.47
N THR A 498 -16.65 -6.31 10.28
CA THR A 498 -17.21 -7.11 9.14
C THR A 498 -17.71 -6.17 8.05
N THR A 499 -17.29 -4.90 8.07
CA THR A 499 -18.02 -3.93 7.23
C THR A 499 -17.13 -3.50 6.06
N ASP A 500 -15.94 -4.11 5.93
CA ASP A 500 -15.11 -3.65 4.81
C ASP A 500 -15.78 -3.99 3.46
N PHE A 501 -15.99 -2.88 2.73
CA PHE A 501 -16.84 -2.98 1.51
C PHE A 501 -16.20 -3.92 0.49
N PHE A 502 -14.85 -3.82 0.16
CA PHE A 502 -14.24 -4.63 -0.91
C PHE A 502 -13.99 -6.06 -0.42
N HIS A 503 -13.77 -6.20 0.82
CA HIS A 503 -13.62 -7.57 1.37
C HIS A 503 -14.94 -8.35 1.22
N ARG A 504 -16.04 -7.74 1.54
CA ARG A 504 -17.35 -8.43 1.41
C ARG A 504 -17.62 -8.80 -0.05
N ILE A 505 -17.25 -7.84 -1.01
CA ILE A 505 -17.43 -8.17 -2.44
C ILE A 505 -16.60 -9.42 -2.78
N TYR A 506 -15.38 -9.42 -2.26
CA TYR A 506 -14.51 -10.59 -2.51
C TYR A 506 -15.10 -11.87 -1.91
N LEU A 507 -15.65 -11.84 -0.72
CA LEU A 507 -16.18 -13.05 -0.05
C LEU A 507 -17.45 -13.53 -0.74
N LYS A 508 -18.25 -12.60 -1.18
CA LYS A 508 -19.49 -13.01 -1.88
C LYS A 508 -19.15 -13.81 -3.14
N LYS A 509 -18.13 -13.36 -3.78
CA LYS A 509 -17.72 -14.11 -4.99
C LYS A 509 -17.15 -15.49 -4.62
N ALA A 510 -16.41 -15.46 -3.58
CA ALA A 510 -15.81 -16.75 -3.15
C ALA A 510 -16.90 -17.75 -2.74
N ILE A 511 -18.03 -17.33 -2.09
CA ILE A 511 -19.14 -18.22 -1.66
C ILE A 511 -19.86 -18.75 -2.90
N MET A 512 -20.07 -17.89 -3.89
CA MET A 512 -20.81 -18.30 -5.11
C MET A 512 -20.00 -19.31 -5.92
N GLU A 513 -18.76 -19.33 -5.77
CA GLU A 513 -17.90 -20.15 -6.66
C GLU A 513 -17.41 -21.40 -5.92
N HIS A 514 -17.42 -21.47 -4.56
CA HIS A 514 -16.62 -22.53 -3.87
C HIS A 514 -17.41 -23.04 -2.67
N VAL A 515 -18.64 -22.35 -2.45
CA VAL A 515 -19.45 -22.77 -1.29
C VAL A 515 -20.89 -22.95 -1.76
N SER A 516 -21.58 -24.01 -1.27
CA SER A 516 -22.96 -24.34 -1.65
C SER A 516 -23.86 -23.10 -1.59
N SER A 517 -24.64 -22.78 -2.65
CA SER A 517 -25.60 -21.66 -2.82
C SER A 517 -26.53 -21.53 -1.61
N SER A 518 -26.44 -22.47 -0.60
CA SER A 518 -27.33 -22.43 0.59
C SER A 518 -26.62 -21.81 1.79
N THR A 519 -25.28 -21.25 1.64
CA THR A 519 -24.49 -20.77 2.79
C THR A 519 -24.90 -19.32 3.11
N ASP A 520 -25.27 -19.08 4.37
CA ASP A 520 -25.58 -17.72 4.88
C ASP A 520 -24.35 -16.81 4.82
N PHE A 521 -24.37 -15.85 3.87
CA PHE A 521 -23.19 -14.98 3.62
C PHE A 521 -22.75 -14.28 4.91
N GLU A 522 -23.71 -13.84 5.68
CA GLU A 522 -23.31 -13.09 6.89
C GLU A 522 -22.55 -13.99 7.87
N ARG A 523 -23.00 -15.19 7.86
CA ARG A 523 -22.26 -16.11 8.75
C ARG A 523 -20.85 -16.39 8.22
N TYR A 524 -20.79 -16.59 7.02
CA TYR A 524 -19.46 -16.79 6.42
C TYR A 524 -18.55 -15.57 6.65
N ASN A 525 -19.10 -14.36 6.40
CA ASN A 525 -18.31 -13.14 6.63
C ASN A 525 -17.88 -13.03 8.10
N ASP A 526 -18.72 -13.45 8.98
CA ASP A 526 -18.33 -13.39 10.42
C ASP A 526 -17.13 -14.29 10.70
N ILE A 527 -17.22 -15.47 10.15
CA ILE A 527 -16.16 -16.46 10.47
C ILE A 527 -14.85 -16.02 9.81
N GLN A 528 -15.04 -15.62 8.55
CA GLN A 528 -13.80 -15.16 7.88
C GLN A 528 -13.18 -13.97 8.60
N SER A 529 -13.94 -13.03 9.01
CA SER A 529 -13.42 -11.84 9.71
C SER A 529 -12.83 -12.22 11.08
N LEU A 530 -13.45 -13.23 11.71
CA LEU A 530 -12.87 -13.67 12.99
C LEU A 530 -11.46 -14.25 12.79
N TRP A 531 -11.36 -15.08 11.81
CA TRP A 531 -10.01 -15.64 11.57
C TRP A 531 -8.98 -14.52 11.36
N GLU A 532 -9.30 -13.60 10.50
CA GLU A 532 -8.29 -12.57 10.12
C GLU A 532 -8.04 -11.59 11.27
N GLU A 533 -9.09 -11.30 12.05
CA GLU A 533 -8.88 -10.37 13.19
C GLU A 533 -8.08 -11.07 14.29
N TYR A 534 -8.42 -12.31 14.46
CA TYR A 534 -7.65 -13.03 15.51
C TYR A 534 -6.17 -13.14 15.13
N MET A 535 -5.93 -13.49 13.86
CA MET A 535 -4.51 -13.59 13.44
C MET A 535 -3.83 -12.23 13.54
N ALA A 536 -4.53 -11.22 13.13
CA ALA A 536 -3.93 -9.87 13.20
C ALA A 536 -3.61 -9.49 14.66
N GLN A 537 -4.56 -9.74 15.55
CA GLN A 537 -4.30 -9.41 16.97
C GLN A 537 -3.12 -10.22 17.52
N THR A 538 -3.07 -11.49 17.14
CA THR A 538 -1.94 -12.32 17.61
C THR A 538 -0.61 -11.75 17.13
N ILE A 539 -0.61 -11.33 15.90
CA ILE A 539 0.66 -10.77 15.37
C ILE A 539 1.03 -9.52 16.16
N VAL A 540 0.07 -8.66 16.36
CA VAL A 540 0.37 -7.39 17.07
C VAL A 540 0.78 -7.69 18.51
N ASP A 541 0.08 -8.62 19.10
CA ASP A 541 0.44 -8.94 20.51
C ASP A 541 1.87 -9.49 20.58
N TYR A 542 2.16 -10.32 19.66
CA TYR A 542 3.54 -10.89 19.71
C TYR A 542 4.58 -9.79 19.47
N LEU A 543 4.31 -8.92 18.50
CA LEU A 543 5.34 -7.91 18.17
C LEU A 543 5.45 -6.87 19.29
N SER A 544 4.39 -6.86 20.13
CA SER A 544 4.45 -5.90 21.25
C SER A 544 5.03 -6.58 22.50
N SER A 545 5.18 -7.84 22.44
CA SER A 545 5.72 -8.54 23.63
C SER A 545 7.24 -8.40 23.70
N TRP A 546 7.75 -8.69 24.92
CA TRP A 546 9.23 -8.56 25.11
C TRP A 546 9.98 -9.55 24.20
N GLU A 547 9.30 -10.63 23.86
CA GLU A 547 9.96 -11.63 22.98
C GLU A 547 10.00 -11.16 21.53
N GLY A 548 9.00 -10.35 21.12
CA GLY A 548 8.85 -10.13 19.66
C GLY A 548 9.16 -8.67 19.29
N LYS A 549 9.31 -7.68 20.23
CA LYS A 549 9.35 -6.24 19.93
C LYS A 549 10.53 -5.88 19.05
N ASP A 550 11.52 -6.77 18.87
CA ASP A 550 12.65 -6.37 18.00
C ASP A 550 12.82 -7.39 16.87
N LYS A 551 11.80 -8.24 16.79
CA LYS A 551 11.97 -9.30 15.77
C LYS A 551 11.31 -8.85 14.46
N LYS A 552 11.91 -9.44 13.32
CA LYS A 552 11.17 -9.40 12.02
C LYS A 552 10.18 -10.57 11.93
N PHE A 553 9.00 -10.19 11.35
CA PHE A 553 7.95 -11.23 11.48
C PHE A 553 7.49 -11.67 10.08
N LEU A 554 7.59 -13.05 9.82
CA LEU A 554 7.12 -13.63 8.56
C LEU A 554 5.79 -14.36 8.81
N THR A 555 4.85 -13.98 7.94
CA THR A 555 3.52 -14.57 8.16
C THR A 555 3.19 -15.51 6.98
N PHE A 556 2.90 -16.81 7.33
CA PHE A 556 2.50 -17.79 6.30
C PHE A 556 0.99 -18.05 6.44
N VAL A 557 0.29 -17.62 5.33
CA VAL A 557 -1.18 -17.77 5.40
C VAL A 557 -1.70 -18.01 3.98
N GLY A 558 -2.98 -18.46 3.97
CA GLY A 558 -3.59 -18.65 2.62
C GLY A 558 -3.70 -17.31 1.88
N ASN A 559 -3.70 -17.45 0.53
CA ASN A 559 -3.72 -16.23 -0.32
C ASN A 559 -4.98 -15.40 -0.04
N GLY A 560 -6.01 -16.04 0.33
CA GLY A 560 -7.29 -15.32 0.58
C GLY A 560 -7.16 -14.30 1.72
N HIS A 561 -6.24 -14.58 2.63
CA HIS A 561 -6.15 -13.70 3.82
C HIS A 561 -5.23 -12.51 3.56
N ILE A 562 -4.59 -12.46 2.34
CA ILE A 562 -3.65 -11.32 2.18
C ILE A 562 -3.99 -10.59 0.88
N VAL A 563 -4.88 -11.13 0.13
CA VAL A 563 -5.11 -10.57 -1.21
C VAL A 563 -5.77 -9.18 -1.04
N TYR A 564 -5.33 -8.22 -1.85
CA TYR A 564 -5.78 -6.82 -1.90
C TYR A 564 -5.55 -6.10 -0.57
N ASP A 565 -4.96 -6.72 0.34
CA ASP A 565 -4.50 -6.17 1.63
C ASP A 565 -5.65 -6.04 2.63
N PHE A 566 -7.01 -6.33 2.22
CA PHE A 566 -8.12 -6.02 3.15
C PHE A 566 -8.22 -7.11 4.24
N GLY A 567 -7.46 -8.38 4.12
CA GLY A 567 -7.51 -9.39 5.19
C GLY A 567 -6.59 -9.02 6.37
N ILE A 568 -5.56 -9.83 6.57
CA ILE A 568 -4.71 -9.69 7.78
C ILE A 568 -3.87 -8.42 7.69
N PRO A 569 -3.30 -8.10 6.54
CA PRO A 569 -2.41 -6.93 6.47
C PRO A 569 -3.11 -5.64 6.88
N LYS A 570 -4.23 -5.36 6.33
CA LYS A 570 -4.94 -4.10 6.67
C LYS A 570 -5.31 -4.09 8.17
N ARG A 571 -5.64 -5.24 8.69
CA ARG A 571 -6.09 -5.29 10.10
C ARG A 571 -4.90 -5.15 11.06
N VAL A 572 -3.78 -5.68 10.70
CA VAL A 572 -2.58 -5.41 11.54
C VAL A 572 -2.22 -3.92 11.45
N PHE A 573 -2.27 -3.37 10.20
CA PHE A 573 -1.88 -1.96 10.00
C PHE A 573 -2.81 -1.03 10.80
N ARG A 574 -4.05 -1.43 10.84
CA ARG A 574 -5.00 -0.59 11.61
C ARG A 574 -4.64 -0.57 13.10
N ARG A 575 -4.04 -1.59 13.62
CA ARG A 575 -3.74 -1.67 15.08
C ARG A 575 -2.34 -1.11 15.37
N THR A 576 -1.46 -1.38 14.32
CA THR A 576 -0.08 -0.90 14.49
C THR A 576 0.52 -0.61 13.10
N PRO A 577 0.63 0.70 12.78
CA PRO A 577 1.03 1.08 11.42
C PRO A 577 2.49 0.69 11.13
N LEU A 578 2.74 -0.65 11.00
CA LEU A 578 4.09 -1.17 10.69
C LEU A 578 4.20 -1.41 9.18
N PRO A 579 5.38 -1.01 8.68
CA PRO A 579 5.56 -1.29 7.26
C PRO A 579 5.47 -2.80 6.94
N TYR A 580 4.79 -3.12 5.74
CA TYR A 580 4.67 -4.55 5.41
C TYR A 580 4.64 -4.73 3.89
N TYR A 581 4.95 -5.98 3.46
CA TYR A 581 4.82 -6.34 2.04
C TYR A 581 4.12 -7.71 1.93
N THR A 582 3.49 -7.94 0.70
CA THR A 582 2.77 -9.23 0.52
C THR A 582 3.32 -9.96 -0.70
N ILE A 583 3.55 -11.23 -0.47
CA ILE A 583 3.99 -12.10 -1.57
C ILE A 583 2.86 -13.12 -1.83
N TYR A 584 2.35 -12.99 -3.09
CA TYR A 584 1.15 -13.79 -3.44
C TYR A 584 1.56 -14.86 -4.46
N PRO A 585 1.77 -16.14 -4.01
CA PRO A 585 2.00 -17.21 -5.01
C PRO A 585 0.72 -17.56 -5.79
N ALA A 586 0.85 -17.30 -7.11
CA ALA A 586 -0.35 -17.52 -7.94
C ALA A 586 -0.12 -18.68 -8.92
N GLU A 587 -1.14 -19.56 -9.07
CA GLU A 587 -1.02 -20.70 -10.01
C GLU A 587 -1.23 -20.22 -11.46
N PHE A 588 -0.29 -20.71 -12.32
CA PHE A 588 -0.36 -20.27 -13.73
C PHE A 588 -0.36 -21.51 -14.63
N THR A 589 -1.35 -21.48 -15.73
CA THR A 589 -1.33 -22.48 -16.82
C THR A 589 -1.28 -21.74 -18.16
N GLU A 590 -0.26 -22.09 -18.96
CA GLU A 590 -0.09 -21.45 -20.29
C GLU A 590 -0.02 -19.93 -20.17
N GLY A 591 0.66 -19.46 -19.06
CA GLY A 591 0.97 -18.01 -19.03
C GLY A 591 -0.20 -17.19 -18.46
N LYS A 592 -1.25 -17.88 -17.96
CA LYS A 592 -2.39 -17.17 -17.33
C LYS A 592 -2.68 -17.79 -15.95
N PRO A 593 -3.05 -16.87 -15.07
CA PRO A 593 -3.41 -17.43 -13.76
C PRO A 593 -4.56 -18.45 -13.88
N THR A 594 -4.31 -19.71 -13.35
CA THR A 594 -5.30 -20.80 -13.39
C THR A 594 -6.31 -20.67 -12.25
N GLY A 595 -7.62 -21.23 -12.65
CA GLY A 595 -8.68 -21.24 -11.61
C GLY A 595 -9.40 -19.89 -11.52
N ASN A 596 -10.40 -19.68 -10.69
CA ASN A 596 -11.20 -18.46 -10.42
C ASN A 596 -10.36 -17.38 -9.72
N GLN A 597 -8.97 -17.35 -9.80
CA GLN A 597 -8.11 -16.35 -9.12
C GLN A 597 -7.98 -15.10 -9.99
N ASP A 598 -9.20 -14.49 -10.26
CA ASP A 598 -9.06 -13.18 -10.93
C ASP A 598 -8.19 -12.22 -10.11
N LEU A 599 -6.89 -12.35 -10.35
CA LEU A 599 -5.92 -11.53 -9.60
C LEU A 599 -6.26 -10.04 -9.70
N PHE A 600 -7.11 -9.74 -10.77
CA PHE A 600 -7.49 -8.32 -10.95
C PHE A 600 -8.99 -8.22 -11.21
N SER A 601 -9.72 -8.26 -10.05
CA SER A 601 -11.19 -8.15 -10.19
C SER A 601 -11.59 -6.75 -10.64
N THR A 602 -12.69 -6.68 -11.61
CA THR A 602 -13.17 -5.37 -12.11
C THR A 602 -13.94 -4.63 -11.03
N GLU A 603 -14.39 -5.33 -10.06
CA GLU A 603 -15.24 -4.70 -9.02
C GLU A 603 -14.39 -4.23 -7.83
N ILE A 604 -13.06 -4.73 -7.86
CA ILE A 604 -12.19 -4.32 -6.74
C ILE A 604 -10.97 -3.59 -7.31
N PRO A 605 -11.03 -2.23 -7.11
CA PRO A 605 -9.98 -1.41 -7.73
C PRO A 605 -8.68 -1.45 -6.91
N LEU A 606 -8.32 -2.64 -6.24
CA LEU A 606 -7.08 -2.73 -5.45
C LEU A 606 -6.14 -3.74 -6.11
N GLU A 607 -4.81 -3.52 -5.79
CA GLU A 607 -3.83 -4.52 -6.29
C GLU A 607 -3.88 -5.79 -5.41
N PRO A 608 -3.66 -6.91 -6.09
CA PRO A 608 -3.87 -8.18 -5.38
C PRO A 608 -2.77 -8.43 -4.33
N ALA A 609 -1.57 -7.91 -4.60
CA ALA A 609 -0.44 -8.00 -3.65
C ALA A 609 0.73 -7.16 -4.17
N ASP A 610 1.81 -7.09 -3.30
CA ASP A 610 3.00 -6.34 -3.76
C ASP A 610 3.79 -7.18 -4.78
N PHE A 611 3.81 -8.52 -4.50
CA PHE A 611 4.51 -9.42 -5.44
C PHE A 611 3.61 -10.63 -5.73
N VAL A 612 3.60 -10.90 -7.07
CA VAL A 612 2.97 -12.19 -7.45
C VAL A 612 4.04 -13.15 -7.95
N TRP A 613 4.03 -14.30 -7.25
CA TRP A 613 5.00 -15.34 -7.63
C TRP A 613 4.28 -16.48 -8.37
N ALA A 614 4.64 -16.54 -9.71
CA ALA A 614 3.94 -17.54 -10.55
C ALA A 614 4.44 -18.97 -10.25
N ILE A 615 3.46 -19.82 -9.93
CA ILE A 615 3.85 -21.20 -9.56
C ILE A 615 2.99 -22.16 -10.39
N PRO A 616 3.52 -23.36 -10.58
CA PRO A 616 2.73 -24.33 -11.34
C PRO A 616 1.48 -24.78 -10.57
N PRO A 617 0.38 -25.01 -11.35
CA PRO A 617 -0.84 -25.46 -10.66
C PRO A 617 -0.64 -26.80 -9.95
N VAL A 618 -1.53 -26.98 -9.03
CA VAL A 618 -1.44 -28.25 -8.27
C VAL A 618 -1.41 -29.43 -9.24
N GLU A 619 -0.39 -30.15 -9.24
CA GLU A 619 -0.34 -31.38 -10.07
C GLU A 619 -1.61 -32.21 -9.89
N LYS A 620 -2.56 -32.26 -10.91
CA LYS A 620 -3.71 -33.18 -10.82
C LYS A 620 -3.41 -34.38 -9.93
N GLU A 621 -3.83 -34.28 -8.71
CA GLU A 621 -3.80 -35.36 -7.69
C GLU A 621 -3.46 -36.72 -8.32
N LYS A 622 -2.24 -37.16 -8.13
CA LYS A 622 -2.09 -38.63 -8.28
C LYS A 622 -3.36 -39.37 -7.81
N LYS A 623 -4.21 -39.71 -8.68
CA LYS A 623 -5.34 -40.56 -8.23
C LYS A 623 -4.93 -41.46 -7.07
N MET A 624 -5.39 -41.04 -5.86
CA MET A 624 -5.11 -41.81 -4.63
C MET A 624 -5.61 -43.26 -4.77
N VAL A 625 -4.67 -44.13 -4.39
CA VAL A 625 -5.04 -45.56 -4.42
C VAL A 625 -5.61 -45.97 -3.06
N TYR A 626 -6.52 -46.81 -3.06
CA TYR A 626 -7.16 -47.17 -1.77
C TYR A 626 -7.21 -48.70 -1.66
N LEU A 627 -7.37 -49.15 -0.34
CA LEU A 627 -7.53 -50.60 -0.09
C LEU A 627 -9.02 -50.99 -0.19
N GLY A 628 -9.89 -49.96 0.25
CA GLY A 628 -11.34 -50.19 0.16
C GLY A 628 -11.90 -50.80 1.45
N VAL A 629 -11.28 -50.32 2.64
CA VAL A 629 -11.79 -50.91 3.90
C VAL A 629 -12.12 -49.75 4.85
N GLN A 630 -13.14 -49.86 5.59
CA GLN A 630 -13.41 -48.99 6.74
C GLN A 630 -12.95 -49.65 8.06
N LEU A 631 -12.10 -48.78 8.73
CA LEU A 631 -11.48 -49.42 9.91
C LEU A 631 -11.97 -48.74 11.19
N GLN A 632 -12.03 -49.53 12.19
CA GLN A 632 -12.30 -49.01 13.55
C GLN A 632 -11.22 -49.50 14.53
N LYS A 633 -10.80 -48.49 15.22
CA LYS A 633 -9.82 -48.89 16.26
C LYS A 633 -10.55 -49.37 17.52
N THR A 634 -10.21 -50.67 17.94
CA THR A 634 -10.87 -51.21 19.14
C THR A 634 -10.12 -50.81 20.42
N SER A 635 -10.75 -50.95 21.59
CA SER A 635 -10.22 -50.60 22.91
C SER A 635 -8.88 -51.30 23.19
N ASP A 636 -8.56 -52.39 22.43
CA ASP A 636 -7.25 -53.07 22.61
C ASP A 636 -6.25 -52.60 21.54
N ASP A 637 -6.58 -51.50 20.89
CA ASP A 637 -5.71 -50.79 19.91
C ASP A 637 -5.50 -51.63 18.64
N LYS A 638 -6.44 -52.44 18.33
CA LYS A 638 -6.36 -53.18 17.05
C LYS A 638 -7.19 -52.47 15.98
N LEU A 639 -6.63 -52.51 14.79
CA LEU A 639 -7.38 -51.89 13.67
C LEU A 639 -8.21 -52.96 12.95
N VAL A 640 -9.54 -52.83 13.20
CA VAL A 640 -10.40 -53.93 12.71
C VAL A 640 -11.24 -53.39 11.55
N ILE A 641 -11.39 -54.36 10.59
CA ILE A 641 -12.14 -53.94 9.40
C ILE A 641 -13.65 -54.03 9.70
N GLN A 642 -14.34 -52.95 9.36
CA GLN A 642 -15.79 -52.90 9.71
C GLN A 642 -16.62 -53.04 8.42
N GLU A 643 -16.00 -52.51 7.48
CA GLU A 643 -16.71 -52.61 6.19
C GLU A 643 -15.70 -52.74 5.04
N ILE A 644 -16.23 -53.54 4.03
CA ILE A 644 -15.36 -53.65 2.84
C ILE A 644 -16.14 -53.15 1.62
N GLY A 645 -15.49 -52.22 0.93
CA GLY A 645 -16.14 -51.66 -0.28
C GLY A 645 -16.30 -52.70 -1.37
N GLN A 646 -17.37 -52.63 -2.20
CA GLN A 646 -17.64 -53.55 -3.33
C GLN A 646 -16.66 -53.27 -4.50
N ASN A 647 -16.04 -54.41 -5.01
CA ASN A 647 -15.06 -54.34 -6.10
C ASN A 647 -13.80 -53.56 -5.71
N SER A 648 -13.54 -53.64 -4.43
CA SER A 648 -12.35 -52.91 -3.94
C SER A 648 -11.13 -53.85 -3.91
N PRO A 649 -9.89 -53.29 -3.80
CA PRO A 649 -8.67 -54.12 -3.70
C PRO A 649 -8.74 -55.10 -2.52
N ALA A 650 -9.31 -54.57 -1.43
CA ALA A 650 -9.38 -55.43 -0.22
C ALA A 650 -10.33 -56.61 -0.45
N GLU A 651 -11.44 -56.35 -1.16
CA GLU A 651 -12.37 -57.47 -1.42
C GLU A 651 -11.74 -58.50 -2.36
N LYS A 652 -10.99 -58.03 -3.37
CA LYS A 652 -10.37 -58.95 -4.35
C LYS A 652 -9.22 -59.75 -3.73
N ALA A 653 -8.63 -59.14 -2.73
CA ALA A 653 -7.48 -59.80 -2.08
C ALA A 653 -7.95 -60.80 -1.02
N GLY A 654 -9.34 -60.67 -0.74
CA GLY A 654 -9.95 -61.71 0.13
C GLY A 654 -10.06 -61.24 1.59
N PHE A 655 -10.02 -59.94 1.85
CA PHE A 655 -10.19 -59.46 3.24
C PHE A 655 -11.65 -59.71 3.67
N MET A 656 -11.81 -59.86 5.05
CA MET A 656 -13.19 -60.06 5.57
C MET A 656 -13.42 -59.09 6.73
N VAL A 657 -14.79 -58.75 6.83
CA VAL A 657 -15.15 -57.92 8.00
C VAL A 657 -14.74 -58.66 9.29
N GLY A 658 -13.99 -57.91 10.17
CA GLY A 658 -13.55 -58.53 11.44
C GLY A 658 -12.03 -58.78 11.42
N ASP A 659 -11.42 -58.77 10.18
CA ASP A 659 -9.95 -58.86 10.14
C ASP A 659 -9.29 -57.64 10.80
N SER A 660 -8.12 -58.06 11.53
CA SER A 660 -7.35 -56.94 12.11
C SER A 660 -6.07 -56.71 11.29
N ILE A 661 -5.93 -55.47 10.86
CA ILE A 661 -4.73 -55.17 10.06
C ILE A 661 -3.54 -54.90 10.99
N LEU A 662 -2.42 -55.69 10.74
CA LEU A 662 -1.26 -55.58 11.67
C LEU A 662 -0.15 -54.73 11.03
N SER A 663 0.14 -55.01 9.70
CA SER A 663 1.21 -54.23 9.06
C SER A 663 1.01 -54.22 7.54
N ILE A 664 1.63 -53.29 6.93
CA ILE A 664 1.64 -53.19 5.46
C ILE A 664 3.09 -53.01 4.97
N ASP A 665 3.60 -54.08 4.08
CA ASP A 665 4.99 -54.20 3.59
C ASP A 665 5.99 -54.05 4.73
N GLY A 666 5.60 -54.71 5.87
CA GLY A 666 6.62 -54.80 6.94
C GLY A 666 6.54 -53.62 7.91
N ARG A 667 5.61 -52.66 7.59
CA ARG A 667 5.47 -51.51 8.51
C ARG A 667 4.24 -51.72 9.41
N VAL A 668 4.51 -51.54 10.72
CA VAL A 668 3.40 -51.79 11.68
C VAL A 668 2.37 -50.67 11.55
N ALA A 669 1.08 -51.17 11.45
CA ALA A 669 -0.01 -50.17 11.34
C ALA A 669 -0.66 -49.95 12.72
N LYS A 670 -0.35 -48.80 13.30
CA LYS A 670 -0.86 -48.54 14.67
C LYS A 670 -2.20 -47.80 14.61
N ASN A 671 -2.38 -47.05 13.60
CA ASN A 671 -3.66 -46.32 13.42
C ASN A 671 -3.95 -46.13 11.93
N VAL A 672 -5.13 -45.68 11.66
CA VAL A 672 -5.61 -45.60 10.27
C VAL A 672 -4.68 -44.68 9.46
N MET A 673 -4.14 -43.72 10.09
CA MET A 673 -3.31 -42.74 9.35
C MET A 673 -2.00 -43.37 8.87
N ASP A 674 -1.52 -44.34 9.64
CA ASP A 674 -0.29 -45.04 9.19
C ASP A 674 -0.51 -45.72 7.83
N LEU A 675 -1.67 -46.22 7.68
CA LEU A 675 -2.00 -46.92 6.41
C LEU A 675 -2.23 -45.91 5.29
N VAL A 676 -2.91 -44.86 5.66
CA VAL A 676 -3.17 -43.81 4.65
C VAL A 676 -1.84 -43.20 4.18
N ARG A 677 -0.90 -42.94 5.07
CA ARG A 677 0.39 -42.31 4.69
C ARG A 677 1.19 -43.24 3.78
N TYR A 678 1.09 -44.57 4.19
CA TYR A 678 1.83 -45.51 3.32
C TYR A 678 1.20 -45.54 1.91
N LEU A 679 -0.08 -45.61 1.83
CA LEU A 679 -0.74 -45.73 0.51
C LEU A 679 -0.50 -44.47 -0.33
N GLN A 680 -0.26 -43.39 0.31
CA GLN A 680 0.02 -42.14 -0.46
C GLN A 680 1.35 -42.25 -1.20
N THR A 681 2.16 -43.22 -0.79
CA THR A 681 3.45 -43.37 -1.51
C THR A 681 3.29 -44.32 -2.70
N LYS A 682 2.14 -44.83 -2.94
CA LYS A 682 1.99 -45.89 -3.97
C LYS A 682 1.21 -45.34 -5.16
N GLN A 683 1.22 -46.25 -6.34
CA GLN A 683 0.51 -45.84 -7.56
C GLN A 683 -0.43 -46.96 -8.00
N PHE A 684 -1.39 -46.53 -8.88
CA PHE A 684 -2.34 -47.56 -9.39
C PHE A 684 -1.58 -48.77 -9.95
N GLY A 685 -2.00 -49.89 -9.44
CA GLY A 685 -1.39 -51.13 -10.00
C GLY A 685 -0.26 -51.65 -9.10
N ASP A 686 0.20 -50.75 -8.17
CA ASP A 686 1.23 -51.25 -7.23
C ASP A 686 0.65 -52.35 -6.32
N THR A 687 1.58 -53.26 -5.98
CA THR A 687 1.13 -54.32 -5.04
C THR A 687 1.80 -54.12 -3.67
N CYS A 688 0.94 -54.37 -2.62
CA CYS A 688 1.53 -54.36 -1.26
C CYS A 688 1.11 -55.61 -0.49
N ASN A 689 2.05 -55.90 0.44
CA ASN A 689 1.72 -57.05 1.32
C ASN A 689 1.13 -56.57 2.66
N VAL A 690 -0.15 -57.03 2.82
CA VAL A 690 -0.82 -56.62 4.07
C VAL A 690 -0.97 -57.84 4.99
N GLU A 691 -0.37 -57.64 6.18
CA GLU A 691 -0.52 -58.72 7.18
C GLU A 691 -1.73 -58.45 8.08
N ILE A 692 -2.63 -59.45 8.12
CA ILE A 692 -3.83 -59.30 8.98
C ILE A 692 -3.89 -60.44 9.99
N GLU A 693 -4.70 -60.20 10.97
CA GLU A 693 -4.99 -61.26 11.94
C GLU A 693 -6.48 -61.62 11.85
N ARG A 694 -6.69 -62.97 11.60
CA ARG A 694 -8.08 -63.50 11.54
C ARG A 694 -8.20 -64.71 12.46
N GLY A 695 -9.11 -64.57 13.46
CA GLY A 695 -9.31 -65.71 14.39
C GLY A 695 -8.02 -66.11 15.10
N GLY A 696 -6.99 -65.15 15.32
CA GLY A 696 -5.76 -65.42 16.11
C GLY A 696 -4.60 -65.89 15.21
N THR A 697 -4.85 -66.09 13.90
CA THR A 697 -3.78 -66.52 12.97
C THR A 697 -3.37 -65.34 12.07
N LYS A 698 -2.05 -65.27 11.84
CA LYS A 698 -1.53 -64.17 10.99
C LYS A 698 -1.48 -64.62 9.51
N ILE A 699 -2.12 -63.83 8.75
CA ILE A 699 -2.13 -64.16 7.31
C ILE A 699 -1.64 -62.93 6.53
N THR A 700 -0.87 -63.25 5.43
CA THR A 700 -0.40 -62.10 4.61
C THR A 700 -1.05 -62.17 3.22
N TYR A 701 -1.63 -60.99 2.87
CA TYR A 701 -2.23 -60.90 1.52
C TYR A 701 -1.43 -59.93 0.65
N SER A 702 -1.24 -60.41 -0.61
CA SER A 702 -0.70 -59.46 -1.61
C SER A 702 -1.86 -58.72 -2.30
N VAL A 703 -1.84 -57.42 -2.13
CA VAL A 703 -2.99 -56.65 -2.61
C VAL A 703 -2.53 -55.70 -3.72
N THR A 704 -3.28 -55.82 -4.88
CA THR A 704 -3.02 -54.83 -5.95
C THR A 704 -3.95 -53.63 -5.78
N LEU A 705 -3.40 -52.43 -5.76
CA LEU A 705 -4.15 -51.22 -5.36
C LEU A 705 -4.82 -50.60 -6.59
N PHE A 706 -6.07 -50.09 -6.25
CA PHE A 706 -6.86 -49.44 -7.33
C PHE A 706 -6.84 -47.93 -7.12
N GLU A 707 -7.30 -47.23 -8.17
CA GLU A 707 -7.39 -45.76 -8.05
C GLU A 707 -8.78 -45.37 -7.55
N ILE A 708 -8.79 -44.41 -6.62
CA ILE A 708 -10.08 -43.93 -6.05
C ILE A 708 -10.79 -43.09 -7.12
N GLU A 709 -11.97 -43.58 -7.66
CA GLU A 709 -12.72 -42.81 -8.66
C GLU A 709 -13.09 -41.42 -8.12
#